data_AF-A0A9W9HUR2-F1
#
_entry.id   AF-A0A9W9HUR2-F1
#
_cell.length_a   1.000
_cell.length_b   1.000
_cell.length_c   1.000
_cell.angle_alpha   90.00
_cell.angle_beta   90.00
_cell.angle_gamma   90.00
#
_symmetry.space_group_name_H-M   'P 1'
#
loop_
_entity.id
_entity.type
_entity.pdbx_description
1 polymer ?
#
loop_
_entity_poly.entity_id
_entity_poly.type
_entity_poly.pdbx_seq_one_letter_code
_entity_poly.pdbx_strand_id
1 'polypeptide(L)'
;MAAAEKAALHDQYDPAGLPDYDREFLQPGELQCFENALNAPEASPVVAINDWRPINQRVRKTRGRRKNPQRSRDETREGVLYTVLKWPLLITVFAWIAVLSCGYVLVRVYIFLYEQWVTWRGKRQRLRRALWTQTDYPSWLSAAQALDAHLGNEKWKQADEYAYYDHLTINKVVDQLKSVRYEVEREMSGGASVNDVPAVEELRALLEACVKNNFAGVENPRMYSEAYSGTKDLVQEYIDEVHTCIQLVLDSRQIDKEAKYEHFKHLDTNFGRTALCLSGGATFAYYHFGVVKALLDNGVLPEIITGTSGGALVAGLVATRTDEELKQLLVPALAHRIRACHEGFTTWIRRWWRTGARFDTLDWARQCSWFCRGSTTFREAYERTGRILNVSCVPSDPHSPTILANYLTCPDCVIWSAVLASAAVPGILNPVVLLTKKRDGTLAPYSFGHKWKDGSLRTDIPIKALNLHFNVNFTIVSQVNPHINLFFFSSRGTVGRPVTHRKGRGWRGGFLGTAIEQYIKLDLNKWLRVLRHLELLPRPLGQDWSEIWLQKFSGTVTIWPKSVPSDFYHILSDPTPERLARMIHVGQQSTFPKIQFIKNRLNIERAIMRGLQQCSTTGGRSLSPILSRRLQNSQLEPSDALSQRLDASFPERHDKDDSRYGESDSMSQSTTSSRPQTPNSRRGSLMEEVRRQSAVFFDDADLYGDDYSVVT
;
A
#
# COMPACT_ATOMS: atom_id res chain seq x y z
N MET A 1 -13.65 -17.97 34.59
CA MET A 1 -12.25 -18.19 35.02
C MET A 1 -11.63 -19.46 34.41
N ALA A 2 -12.36 -20.58 34.26
CA ALA A 2 -11.78 -21.84 33.72
C ALA A 2 -11.32 -21.82 32.24
N ALA A 3 -11.80 -20.90 31.39
CA ALA A 3 -11.38 -20.81 29.99
C ALA A 3 -10.06 -20.03 29.80
N ALA A 4 -9.76 -19.10 30.71
CA ALA A 4 -8.54 -18.30 30.69
C ALA A 4 -7.34 -19.10 31.25
N GLU A 5 -7.57 -19.98 32.23
CA GLU A 5 -6.52 -20.89 32.74
C GLU A 5 -6.16 -22.00 31.73
N LYS A 6 -7.11 -22.47 30.91
CA LYS A 6 -6.81 -23.45 29.84
C LYS A 6 -5.95 -22.88 28.70
N ALA A 7 -5.99 -21.58 28.46
CA ALA A 7 -5.15 -20.92 27.46
C ALA A 7 -3.68 -20.80 27.91
N ALA A 8 -3.39 -20.90 29.21
CA ALA A 8 -2.05 -20.74 29.77
C ALA A 8 -1.18 -22.02 29.69
N LEU A 9 -1.75 -23.16 29.30
CA LEU A 9 -1.08 -24.48 29.34
C LEU A 9 -0.66 -25.02 27.97
N HIS A 10 -0.92 -24.32 26.87
CA HIS A 10 -0.39 -24.71 25.57
C HIS A 10 0.98 -24.08 25.35
N ASP A 11 2.01 -24.91 25.19
CA ASP A 11 3.34 -24.47 24.82
C ASP A 11 3.27 -23.67 23.50
N GLN A 12 3.62 -22.39 23.54
CA GLN A 12 3.57 -21.49 22.38
C GLN A 12 4.54 -21.90 21.26
N TYR A 13 5.44 -22.84 21.55
CA TYR A 13 6.39 -23.42 20.62
C TYR A 13 5.92 -24.75 20.01
N ASP A 14 4.86 -25.37 20.55
CA ASP A 14 4.37 -26.67 20.08
C ASP A 14 3.55 -26.54 18.78
N PRO A 15 3.94 -27.22 17.68
CA PRO A 15 3.18 -27.22 16.44
C PRO A 15 1.76 -27.80 16.57
N ALA A 16 1.50 -28.69 17.53
CA ALA A 16 0.17 -29.29 17.72
C ALA A 16 -0.89 -28.27 18.17
N GLY A 17 -0.46 -27.15 18.76
CA GLY A 17 -1.33 -26.05 19.17
C GLY A 17 -1.78 -25.15 18.02
N LEU A 18 -1.24 -25.31 16.80
CA LEU A 18 -1.63 -24.51 15.64
C LEU A 18 -2.93 -25.04 15.01
N PRO A 19 -3.96 -24.20 14.82
CA PRO A 19 -5.17 -24.62 14.15
C PRO A 19 -4.88 -24.95 12.67
N ASP A 20 -5.55 -26.00 12.17
CA ASP A 20 -5.41 -26.50 10.80
C ASP A 20 -3.93 -26.80 10.42
N TYR A 21 -3.07 -27.17 11.37
CA TYR A 21 -1.66 -27.48 11.09
C TYR A 21 -1.56 -28.53 9.99
N ASP A 22 -2.02 -29.76 10.21
CA ASP A 22 -1.89 -30.87 9.24
C ASP A 22 -2.88 -30.84 8.08
N ARG A 23 -3.69 -29.78 7.96
CA ARG A 23 -4.70 -29.68 6.91
C ARG A 23 -4.09 -29.21 5.60
N GLU A 24 -4.18 -30.05 4.57
CA GLU A 24 -3.92 -29.64 3.20
C GLU A 24 -5.20 -29.02 2.60
N PHE A 25 -5.13 -27.75 2.22
CA PHE A 25 -6.28 -27.01 1.70
C PHE A 25 -6.42 -27.07 0.17
N LEU A 26 -5.43 -27.62 -0.53
CA LEU A 26 -5.44 -27.75 -1.98
C LEU A 26 -6.22 -28.99 -2.41
N GLN A 27 -6.95 -28.85 -3.52
CA GLN A 27 -7.59 -30.01 -4.14
C GLN A 27 -6.61 -30.76 -5.06
N PRO A 28 -6.75 -32.09 -5.20
CA PRO A 28 -5.97 -32.85 -6.17
C PRO A 28 -6.21 -32.30 -7.59
N GLY A 29 -5.15 -31.88 -8.27
CA GLY A 29 -5.20 -31.35 -9.65
C GLY A 29 -5.01 -29.84 -9.78
N GLU A 30 -5.22 -29.05 -8.72
CA GLU A 30 -5.01 -27.58 -8.77
C GLU A 30 -3.56 -27.21 -9.10
N LEU A 31 -2.60 -27.93 -8.51
CA LEU A 31 -1.18 -27.76 -8.80
C LEU A 31 -0.82 -28.18 -10.23
N GLN A 32 -1.50 -29.19 -10.79
CA GLN A 32 -1.29 -29.59 -12.19
C GLN A 32 -1.82 -28.54 -13.15
N CYS A 33 -2.99 -27.95 -12.87
CA CYS A 33 -3.50 -26.81 -13.63
C CYS A 33 -2.53 -25.63 -13.61
N PHE A 34 -1.92 -25.36 -12.45
CA PHE A 34 -0.91 -24.32 -12.31
C PHE A 34 0.38 -24.63 -13.10
N GLU A 35 0.88 -25.86 -13.02
CA GLU A 35 2.04 -26.31 -13.80
C GLU A 35 1.79 -26.17 -15.31
N ASN A 36 0.60 -26.61 -15.76
CA ASN A 36 0.18 -26.47 -17.15
C ASN A 36 0.12 -25.01 -17.59
N ALA A 37 -0.40 -24.11 -16.73
CA ALA A 37 -0.46 -22.68 -17.00
C ALA A 37 0.94 -22.03 -17.06
N LEU A 38 1.87 -22.48 -16.22
CA LEU A 38 3.24 -21.97 -16.19
C LEU A 38 4.05 -22.37 -17.45
N ASN A 39 3.81 -23.60 -17.94
CA ASN A 39 4.44 -24.18 -19.11
C ASN A 39 3.74 -23.81 -20.43
N ALA A 40 2.53 -23.25 -20.37
CA ALA A 40 1.84 -22.75 -21.55
C ALA A 40 2.69 -21.67 -22.25
N PRO A 41 2.78 -21.68 -23.59
CA PRO A 41 3.45 -20.60 -24.31
C PRO A 41 2.76 -19.27 -23.98
N GLU A 42 3.54 -18.22 -23.72
CA GLU A 42 2.99 -16.86 -23.53
C GLU A 42 2.07 -16.56 -24.72
N ALA A 43 0.86 -16.06 -24.44
CA ALA A 43 -0.11 -15.80 -25.48
C ALA A 43 0.55 -14.99 -26.59
N SER A 44 0.43 -15.51 -27.82
CA SER A 44 0.87 -14.78 -29.00
C SER A 44 0.25 -13.38 -28.94
N PRO A 45 1.02 -12.30 -29.19
CA PRO A 45 0.45 -10.96 -29.20
C PRO A 45 -0.79 -10.98 -30.08
N VAL A 46 -1.90 -10.47 -29.54
CA VAL A 46 -3.12 -10.28 -30.31
C VAL A 46 -2.78 -9.21 -31.34
N VAL A 47 -2.29 -9.64 -32.50
CA VAL A 47 -2.26 -8.79 -33.67
C VAL A 47 -3.73 -8.55 -33.97
N ALA A 48 -4.16 -7.30 -33.88
CA ALA A 48 -5.43 -6.89 -34.42
C ALA A 48 -5.39 -7.21 -35.92
N ILE A 49 -5.87 -8.40 -36.29
CA ILE A 49 -6.22 -8.69 -37.67
C ILE A 49 -7.51 -7.93 -37.86
N ASN A 50 -7.42 -6.71 -38.37
CA ASN A 50 -8.36 -6.09 -39.30
C ASN A 50 -7.90 -4.65 -39.55
N ASP A 51 -7.46 -4.36 -40.79
CA ASP A 51 -8.23 -3.43 -41.63
C ASP A 51 -7.63 -3.30 -43.04
N TRP A 52 -8.51 -3.50 -44.04
CA TRP A 52 -8.36 -3.34 -45.49
C TRP A 52 -7.77 -4.50 -46.34
N ARG A 53 -8.72 -5.31 -46.84
CA ARG A 53 -8.73 -6.20 -48.04
C ARG A 53 -8.45 -7.69 -47.84
N PRO A 54 -9.34 -8.60 -48.32
CA PRO A 54 -9.02 -10.01 -48.42
C PRO A 54 -8.14 -10.23 -49.65
N ILE A 55 -6.83 -10.39 -49.45
CA ILE A 55 -5.94 -10.91 -50.50
C ILE A 55 -5.86 -12.42 -50.29
N ASN A 56 -6.45 -13.17 -51.22
CA ASN A 56 -6.28 -14.62 -51.33
C ASN A 56 -4.82 -14.98 -51.65
N GLN A 57 -3.93 -14.85 -50.68
CA GLN A 57 -2.55 -15.28 -50.84
C GLN A 57 -2.47 -16.76 -50.45
N ARG A 58 -2.28 -17.64 -51.44
CA ARG A 58 -1.96 -19.05 -51.20
C ARG A 58 -0.68 -19.14 -50.37
N VAL A 59 -0.82 -19.40 -49.07
CA VAL A 59 0.31 -19.65 -48.19
C VAL A 59 0.92 -21.01 -48.54
N ARG A 60 1.99 -20.99 -49.33
CA ARG A 60 2.86 -22.16 -49.51
C ARG A 60 3.51 -22.43 -48.14
N LYS A 61 3.18 -23.56 -47.51
CA LYS A 61 3.75 -23.97 -46.21
C LYS A 61 5.25 -24.27 -46.37
N THR A 62 6.08 -23.25 -46.32
CA THR A 62 7.52 -23.44 -46.16
C THR A 62 7.75 -23.83 -44.70
N ARG A 63 8.33 -25.01 -44.46
CA ARG A 63 8.86 -25.44 -43.15
C ARG A 63 10.01 -24.53 -42.73
N GLY A 64 9.70 -23.30 -42.34
CA GLY A 64 10.63 -22.38 -41.69
C GLY A 64 10.52 -22.54 -40.19
N ARG A 65 11.65 -22.81 -39.51
CA ARG A 65 11.78 -22.62 -38.05
C ARG A 65 11.09 -21.30 -37.68
N ARG A 66 10.05 -21.34 -36.85
CA ARG A 66 9.44 -20.13 -36.26
C ARG A 66 10.57 -19.36 -35.58
N LYS A 67 11.05 -18.28 -36.21
CA LYS A 67 11.89 -17.30 -35.51
C LYS A 67 10.97 -16.65 -34.48
N ASN A 68 11.37 -16.67 -33.21
CA ASN A 68 10.68 -15.92 -32.18
C ASN A 68 10.55 -14.46 -32.63
N PRO A 69 9.39 -13.80 -32.42
CA PRO A 69 9.24 -12.39 -32.74
C PRO A 69 10.36 -11.61 -32.03
N GLN A 70 11.29 -11.05 -32.80
CA GLN A 70 12.33 -10.19 -32.26
C GLN A 70 11.73 -8.81 -32.03
N ARG A 71 11.65 -8.41 -30.77
CA ARG A 71 11.31 -7.05 -30.35
C ARG A 71 12.26 -6.07 -31.04
N SER A 72 11.76 -4.91 -31.48
CA SER A 72 12.62 -3.83 -31.98
C SER A 72 13.68 -3.48 -30.93
N ARG A 73 14.89 -3.15 -31.40
CA ARG A 73 16.01 -2.76 -30.53
C ARG A 73 15.78 -1.35 -30.00
N ASP A 74 16.19 -1.11 -28.76
CA ASP A 74 16.04 0.16 -28.05
C ASP A 74 17.03 1.20 -28.62
N GLU A 75 16.54 2.11 -29.45
CA GLU A 75 17.34 3.07 -30.23
C GLU A 75 18.14 4.06 -29.36
N THR A 76 17.69 4.30 -28.13
CA THR A 76 18.31 5.26 -27.18
C THR A 76 19.72 4.85 -26.73
N ARG A 77 20.08 3.58 -26.86
CA ARG A 77 21.32 2.99 -26.35
C ARG A 77 22.40 2.80 -27.42
N GLU A 78 22.14 3.21 -28.67
CA GLU A 78 23.01 2.91 -29.81
C GLU A 78 24.06 4.01 -30.11
N GLY A 79 24.10 5.09 -29.31
CA GLY A 79 25.13 6.11 -29.44
C GLY A 79 26.52 5.53 -29.17
N VAL A 80 27.46 5.70 -30.11
CA VAL A 80 28.89 5.38 -29.89
C VAL A 80 29.41 6.10 -28.64
N LEU A 81 28.99 7.35 -28.46
CA LEU A 81 29.30 8.15 -27.28
C LEU A 81 28.73 7.54 -25.99
N TYR A 82 27.49 7.06 -26.03
CA TYR A 82 26.87 6.38 -24.89
C TYR A 82 27.64 5.09 -24.55
N THR A 83 27.99 4.28 -25.55
CA THR A 83 28.72 3.02 -25.31
C THR A 83 30.11 3.24 -24.70
N VAL A 84 30.82 4.29 -25.14
CA VAL A 84 32.16 4.65 -24.63
C VAL A 84 32.10 5.33 -23.27
N LEU A 85 31.19 6.30 -23.07
CA LEU A 85 31.11 7.08 -21.84
C LEU A 85 30.31 6.40 -20.72
N LYS A 86 29.46 5.42 -21.03
CA LYS A 86 28.65 4.71 -20.03
C LYS A 86 29.50 4.13 -18.92
N TRP A 87 30.51 3.34 -19.25
CA TRP A 87 31.34 2.65 -18.27
C TRP A 87 32.17 3.59 -17.37
N PRO A 88 32.91 4.58 -17.89
CA PRO A 88 33.65 5.51 -17.03
C PRO A 88 32.72 6.35 -16.16
N LEU A 89 31.57 6.78 -16.69
CA LEU A 89 30.60 7.56 -15.92
C LEU A 89 29.91 6.70 -14.86
N LEU A 90 29.53 5.46 -15.19
CA LEU A 90 29.00 4.46 -14.24
C LEU A 90 29.97 4.22 -13.08
N ILE A 91 31.24 3.98 -13.38
CA ILE A 91 32.29 3.75 -12.37
C ILE A 91 32.46 4.99 -11.49
N THR A 92 32.49 6.19 -12.09
CA THR A 92 32.63 7.45 -11.35
C THR A 92 31.45 7.69 -10.40
N VAL A 93 30.23 7.48 -10.89
CA VAL A 93 29.00 7.63 -10.09
C VAL A 93 28.98 6.60 -8.96
N PHE A 94 29.30 5.33 -9.22
CA PHE A 94 29.36 4.31 -8.16
C PHE A 94 30.47 4.57 -7.15
N ALA A 95 31.65 5.01 -7.58
CA ALA A 95 32.73 5.39 -6.67
C ALA A 95 32.29 6.53 -5.75
N TRP A 96 31.61 7.54 -6.29
CA TRP A 96 31.09 8.64 -5.48
C TRP A 96 29.97 8.19 -4.52
N ILE A 97 29.04 7.35 -4.98
CA ILE A 97 28.01 6.74 -4.12
C ILE A 97 28.65 5.94 -2.99
N ALA A 98 29.75 5.21 -3.25
CA ALA A 98 30.47 4.46 -2.23
C ALA A 98 31.13 5.38 -1.18
N VAL A 99 31.74 6.48 -1.62
CA VAL A 99 32.29 7.52 -0.71
C VAL A 99 31.20 8.13 0.16
N LEU A 100 30.09 8.55 -0.44
CA LEU A 100 28.93 9.08 0.27
C LEU A 100 28.35 8.05 1.27
N SER A 101 28.27 6.78 0.88
CA SER A 101 27.78 5.70 1.74
C SER A 101 28.70 5.47 2.93
N CYS A 102 30.02 5.52 2.73
CA CYS A 102 31.00 5.45 3.82
C CYS A 102 30.84 6.65 4.78
N GLY A 103 30.75 7.87 4.23
CA GLY A 103 30.48 9.08 5.01
C GLY A 103 29.19 8.98 5.82
N TYR A 104 28.11 8.47 5.22
CA TYR A 104 26.84 8.22 5.88
C TYR A 104 27.01 7.28 7.09
N VAL A 105 27.67 6.13 6.91
CA VAL A 105 27.91 5.16 7.99
C VAL A 105 28.71 5.78 9.13
N LEU A 106 29.75 6.56 8.82
CA LEU A 106 30.56 7.25 9.84
C LEU A 106 29.71 8.23 10.67
N VAL A 107 28.88 9.05 10.02
CA VAL A 107 27.95 9.96 10.72
C VAL A 107 26.96 9.17 11.60
N ARG A 108 26.46 8.03 11.11
CA ARG A 108 25.53 7.19 11.88
C ARG A 108 26.20 6.55 13.11
N VAL A 109 27.44 6.09 12.97
CA VAL A 109 28.25 5.57 14.09
C VAL A 109 28.51 6.67 15.11
N TYR A 110 28.86 7.89 14.66
CA TYR A 110 29.04 9.04 15.55
C TYR A 110 27.76 9.34 16.36
N ILE A 111 26.61 9.44 15.70
CA ILE A 111 25.33 9.69 16.39
C ILE A 111 25.00 8.56 17.37
N PHE A 112 25.24 7.30 16.97
CA PHE A 112 25.00 6.15 17.84
C PHE A 112 25.87 6.17 19.10
N LEU A 113 27.17 6.42 18.96
CA LEU A 113 28.10 6.51 20.08
C LEU A 113 27.75 7.69 20.99
N TYR A 114 27.43 8.84 20.40
CA TYR A 114 26.98 10.02 21.15
C TYR A 114 25.73 9.73 21.97
N GLU A 115 24.70 9.12 21.37
CA GLU A 115 23.49 8.75 22.11
C GLU A 115 23.78 7.77 23.24
N GLN A 116 24.53 6.70 22.95
CA GLN A 116 24.82 5.66 23.92
C GLN A 116 25.65 6.18 25.09
N TRP A 117 26.66 6.99 24.82
CA TRP A 117 27.57 7.46 25.85
C TRP A 117 27.08 8.71 26.57
N VAL A 118 26.34 9.62 25.92
CA VAL A 118 25.94 10.89 26.56
C VAL A 118 24.50 10.82 27.05
N THR A 119 23.58 10.31 26.25
CA THR A 119 22.13 10.45 26.54
C THR A 119 21.54 9.33 27.39
N TRP A 120 22.07 8.11 27.31
CA TRP A 120 21.48 6.92 27.94
C TRP A 120 22.23 6.44 29.18
N ARG A 121 22.27 7.28 30.22
CA ARG A 121 22.88 6.95 31.53
C ARG A 121 21.86 6.88 32.67
N GLY A 122 22.19 6.10 33.71
CA GLY A 122 21.48 6.06 34.98
C GLY A 122 20.00 5.68 34.88
N LYS A 123 19.14 6.48 35.53
CA LYS A 123 17.68 6.23 35.64
C LYS A 123 16.98 6.16 34.28
N ARG A 124 17.38 6.98 33.31
CA ARG A 124 16.79 7.00 31.95
C ARG A 124 16.99 5.67 31.21
N GLN A 125 18.18 5.08 31.34
CA GLN A 125 18.45 3.78 30.71
C GLN A 125 17.68 2.64 31.36
N ARG A 126 17.50 2.68 32.69
CA ARG A 126 16.68 1.70 33.42
C ARG A 126 15.22 1.73 32.96
N LEU A 127 14.62 2.91 32.87
CA LEU A 127 13.23 3.08 32.39
C LEU A 127 13.07 2.66 30.93
N ARG A 128 14.04 2.97 30.07
CA ARG A 128 14.03 2.51 28.67
C ARG A 128 14.11 0.98 28.55
N ARG A 129 14.95 0.32 29.36
CA ARG A 129 15.01 -1.14 29.40
C ARG A 129 13.69 -1.74 29.87
N ALA A 130 13.08 -1.15 30.91
CA ALA A 130 11.77 -1.56 31.40
C ALA A 130 10.71 -1.49 30.30
N LEU A 131 10.73 -0.44 29.47
CA LEU A 131 9.82 -0.26 28.33
C LEU A 131 9.99 -1.36 27.26
N TRP A 132 11.23 -1.77 26.93
CA TRP A 132 11.49 -2.84 25.94
C TRP A 132 11.23 -4.26 26.43
N THR A 133 11.14 -4.45 27.74
CA THR A 133 10.93 -5.77 28.35
C THR A 133 9.46 -6.16 28.36
N GLN A 134 8.53 -5.19 28.23
CA GLN A 134 7.10 -5.44 28.30
C GLN A 134 6.60 -6.29 27.11
N THR A 135 5.65 -7.18 27.34
CA THR A 135 5.00 -7.97 26.29
C THR A 135 3.67 -7.39 25.85
N ASP A 136 3.02 -6.63 26.73
CA ASP A 136 1.66 -6.12 26.55
C ASP A 136 1.63 -4.60 26.44
N TYR A 137 0.67 -4.09 25.68
CA TYR A 137 0.51 -2.65 25.48
C TYR A 137 0.15 -1.88 26.77
N PRO A 138 -0.77 -2.32 27.65
CA PRO A 138 -1.07 -1.59 28.88
C PRO A 138 0.16 -1.43 29.79
N SER A 139 0.93 -2.51 29.98
CA SER A 139 2.17 -2.50 30.75
C SER A 139 3.24 -1.61 30.08
N TRP A 140 3.32 -1.64 28.74
CA TRP A 140 4.17 -0.75 27.97
C TRP A 140 3.76 0.72 28.14
N LEU A 141 2.47 1.03 28.14
CA LEU A 141 1.94 2.37 28.31
C LEU A 141 2.27 2.93 29.69
N SER A 142 2.12 2.13 30.76
CA SER A 142 2.53 2.54 32.11
C SER A 142 4.04 2.81 32.20
N ALA A 143 4.87 1.99 31.55
CA ALA A 143 6.31 2.23 31.47
C ALA A 143 6.66 3.49 30.66
N ALA A 144 5.92 3.76 29.58
CA ALA A 144 6.06 4.97 28.77
C ALA A 144 5.67 6.23 29.54
N GLN A 145 4.57 6.21 30.29
CA GLN A 145 4.15 7.31 31.16
C GLN A 145 5.19 7.60 32.25
N ALA A 146 5.76 6.57 32.88
CA ALA A 146 6.85 6.74 33.85
C ALA A 146 8.11 7.37 33.23
N LEU A 147 8.39 7.08 31.96
CA LEU A 147 9.49 7.69 31.21
C LEU A 147 9.19 9.15 30.84
N ASP A 148 7.98 9.44 30.39
CA ASP A 148 7.52 10.80 30.06
C ASP A 148 7.52 11.71 31.31
N ALA A 149 7.06 11.21 32.45
CA ALA A 149 7.10 11.92 33.72
C ALA A 149 8.54 12.26 34.14
N HIS A 150 9.48 11.33 33.94
CA HIS A 150 10.90 11.57 34.23
C HIS A 150 11.55 12.60 33.29
N LEU A 151 11.14 12.63 32.01
CA LEU A 151 11.66 13.57 31.01
C LEU A 151 10.99 14.95 31.08
N GLY A 152 9.85 15.05 31.77
CA GLY A 152 9.06 16.29 31.87
C GLY A 152 8.17 16.54 30.65
N ASN A 153 7.86 15.49 29.88
CA ASN A 153 7.03 15.59 28.69
C ASN A 153 5.56 15.89 29.02
N GLU A 154 5.12 15.64 30.25
CA GLU A 154 3.74 15.91 30.69
C GLU A 154 3.40 17.40 30.63
N LYS A 155 4.35 18.27 30.99
CA LYS A 155 4.17 19.73 30.86
C LYS A 155 3.98 20.16 29.41
N TRP A 156 4.54 19.41 28.46
CA TRP A 156 4.33 19.69 27.04
C TRP A 156 2.95 19.25 26.57
N LYS A 157 2.39 18.16 27.12
CA LYS A 157 1.04 17.69 26.77
C LYS A 157 -0.04 18.67 27.21
N GLN A 158 0.13 19.25 28.40
CA GLN A 158 -0.78 20.22 29.01
C GLN A 158 -0.75 21.60 28.35
N ALA A 159 0.35 21.96 27.70
CA ALA A 159 0.44 23.25 27.00
C ALA A 159 -0.24 23.13 25.64
N ASP A 160 -1.20 23.99 25.30
CA ASP A 160 -1.89 23.91 24.01
C ASP A 160 -1.03 24.42 22.84
N GLU A 161 -0.09 25.33 23.11
CA GLU A 161 0.68 25.96 22.05
C GLU A 161 1.65 24.96 21.38
N TYR A 162 1.60 24.91 20.05
CA TYR A 162 2.57 24.20 19.23
C TYR A 162 2.56 24.70 17.78
N ALA A 163 3.73 24.66 17.12
CA ALA A 163 3.91 25.23 15.79
C ALA A 163 3.33 24.40 14.63
N TYR A 164 2.91 23.16 14.90
CA TYR A 164 2.60 22.17 13.88
C TYR A 164 1.12 21.78 13.81
N TYR A 165 0.27 22.49 14.57
CA TYR A 165 -1.19 22.44 14.49
C TYR A 165 -1.78 23.79 14.93
N ASP A 166 -3.00 24.08 14.49
CA ASP A 166 -3.71 25.30 14.86
C ASP A 166 -4.56 25.07 16.13
N HIS A 167 -3.94 25.32 17.28
CA HIS A 167 -4.58 25.16 18.59
C HIS A 167 -5.74 26.15 18.81
N LEU A 168 -5.69 27.35 18.21
CA LEU A 168 -6.74 28.35 18.37
C LEU A 168 -8.04 27.90 17.70
N THR A 169 -7.92 27.35 16.49
CA THR A 169 -9.07 26.79 15.78
C THR A 169 -9.64 25.57 16.49
N ILE A 170 -8.79 24.67 17.02
CA ILE A 170 -9.26 23.49 17.76
C ILE A 170 -10.00 23.90 19.04
N ASN A 171 -9.45 24.81 19.83
CA ASN A 171 -10.12 25.29 21.05
C ASN A 171 -11.52 25.82 20.74
N LYS A 172 -11.64 26.68 19.73
CA LYS A 172 -12.95 27.21 19.29
C LYS A 172 -13.91 26.11 18.84
N VAL A 173 -13.44 25.14 18.08
CA VAL A 173 -14.27 24.02 17.59
C VAL A 173 -14.70 23.11 18.74
N VAL A 174 -13.83 22.83 19.70
CA VAL A 174 -14.17 22.04 20.89
C VAL A 174 -15.22 22.76 21.74
N ASP A 175 -15.08 24.07 21.95
CA ASP A 175 -16.06 24.86 22.69
C ASP A 175 -17.43 24.87 21.99
N GLN A 176 -17.44 25.04 20.67
CA GLN A 176 -18.67 25.00 19.86
C GLN A 176 -19.31 23.60 19.84
N LEU A 177 -18.52 22.54 19.70
CA LEU A 177 -19.04 21.16 19.72
C LEU A 177 -19.70 20.88 21.06
N LYS A 178 -19.08 21.29 22.17
CA LYS A 178 -19.65 21.12 23.51
C LYS A 178 -20.93 21.92 23.69
N SER A 179 -20.98 23.19 23.27
CA SER A 179 -22.17 24.02 23.43
C SER A 179 -23.37 23.43 22.69
N VAL A 180 -23.18 23.08 21.41
CA VAL A 180 -24.22 22.48 20.58
C VAL A 180 -24.62 21.09 21.11
N ARG A 181 -23.66 20.28 21.59
CA ARG A 181 -23.95 18.99 22.22
C ARG A 181 -24.90 19.15 23.42
N TYR A 182 -24.62 20.10 24.32
CA TYR A 182 -25.47 20.32 25.49
C TYR A 182 -26.87 20.81 25.10
N GLU A 183 -27.00 21.61 24.04
CA GLU A 183 -28.30 22.03 23.52
C GLU A 183 -29.09 20.86 22.94
N VAL A 184 -28.44 19.99 22.16
CA VAL A 184 -29.07 18.76 21.64
C VAL A 184 -29.50 17.83 22.77
N GLU A 185 -28.66 17.60 23.78
CA GLU A 185 -29.01 16.76 24.92
C GLU A 185 -30.21 17.32 25.71
N ARG A 186 -30.31 18.65 25.81
CA ARG A 186 -31.46 19.34 26.41
C ARG A 186 -32.71 19.18 25.57
N GLU A 187 -32.65 19.30 24.24
CA GLU A 187 -33.79 19.09 23.34
C GLU A 187 -34.24 17.63 23.24
N MET A 188 -33.34 16.67 23.50
CA MET A 188 -33.72 15.26 23.62
C MET A 188 -34.40 14.95 24.96
N SER A 189 -34.02 15.67 26.02
CA SER A 189 -34.53 15.45 27.39
C SER A 189 -35.77 16.29 27.71
N GLY A 190 -35.89 17.48 27.13
CA GLY A 190 -37.03 18.39 27.26
C GLY A 190 -37.65 18.61 25.89
N GLY A 191 -38.98 18.52 25.78
CA GLY A 191 -39.70 18.62 24.52
C GLY A 191 -39.31 19.87 23.70
N ALA A 192 -39.14 19.68 22.40
CA ALA A 192 -38.60 20.66 21.46
C ALA A 192 -39.30 22.03 21.54
N SER A 193 -38.49 23.10 21.53
CA SER A 193 -38.97 24.46 21.24
C SER A 193 -39.26 24.55 19.73
N VAL A 194 -40.44 25.04 19.36
CA VAL A 194 -41.01 24.88 18.00
C VAL A 194 -40.42 25.84 16.94
N ASN A 195 -39.53 26.77 17.32
CA ASN A 195 -39.20 27.92 16.47
C ASN A 195 -37.73 28.09 16.04
N ASP A 196 -36.79 27.24 16.49
CA ASP A 196 -35.38 27.32 16.08
C ASP A 196 -34.99 26.15 15.17
N VAL A 197 -33.93 26.35 14.36
CA VAL A 197 -33.30 25.25 13.61
C VAL A 197 -32.95 24.15 14.62
N PRO A 198 -33.30 22.87 14.39
CA PRO A 198 -32.98 21.81 15.34
C PRO A 198 -31.48 21.83 15.64
N ALA A 199 -31.11 21.86 16.93
CA ALA A 199 -29.69 21.93 17.34
C ALA A 199 -28.87 20.76 16.74
N VAL A 200 -29.54 19.65 16.38
CA VAL A 200 -28.94 18.50 15.72
C VAL A 200 -28.48 18.81 14.28
N GLU A 201 -29.16 19.70 13.56
CA GLU A 201 -28.74 20.12 12.21
C GLU A 201 -27.52 21.03 12.26
N GLU A 202 -27.44 21.91 13.27
CA GLU A 202 -26.22 22.67 13.54
C GLU A 202 -25.04 21.75 13.90
N LEU A 203 -25.29 20.71 14.72
CA LEU A 203 -24.28 19.71 15.05
C LEU A 203 -23.77 18.99 13.80
N ARG A 204 -24.66 18.65 12.85
CA ARG A 204 -24.27 18.05 11.56
C ARG A 204 -23.40 18.98 10.74
N ALA A 205 -23.79 20.24 10.59
CA ALA A 205 -23.01 21.22 9.85
C ALA A 205 -21.61 21.40 10.47
N LEU A 206 -21.52 21.42 11.80
CA LEU A 206 -20.25 21.52 12.51
C LEU A 206 -19.38 20.26 12.33
N LEU A 207 -19.97 19.07 12.39
CA LEU A 207 -19.28 17.81 12.10
C LEU A 207 -18.75 17.75 10.67
N GLU A 208 -19.49 18.24 9.68
CA GLU A 208 -19.02 18.32 8.29
C GLU A 208 -17.84 19.28 8.13
N ALA A 209 -17.81 20.35 8.92
CA ALA A 209 -16.71 21.30 8.92
C ALA A 209 -15.44 20.73 9.57
N CYS A 210 -15.58 19.99 10.69
CA CYS A 210 -14.45 19.54 11.50
C CYS A 210 -13.92 18.15 11.12
N VAL A 211 -14.74 17.23 10.63
CA VAL A 211 -14.34 15.86 10.28
C VAL A 211 -13.76 15.84 8.86
N LYS A 212 -12.51 16.29 8.76
CA LYS A 212 -11.73 16.31 7.50
C LYS A 212 -10.38 15.65 7.71
N ASN A 213 -9.81 15.14 6.63
CA ASN A 213 -8.45 14.60 6.66
C ASN A 213 -7.45 15.64 7.20
N ASN A 214 -6.74 15.30 8.28
CA ASN A 214 -5.79 16.19 8.97
C ASN A 214 -6.32 17.60 9.31
N PHE A 215 -7.58 17.70 9.78
CA PHE A 215 -8.18 18.96 10.22
C PHE A 215 -7.29 19.72 11.22
N ALA A 216 -7.02 21.01 10.97
CA ALA A 216 -6.15 21.87 11.79
C ALA A 216 -4.75 21.30 12.11
N GLY A 217 -4.29 20.26 11.41
CA GLY A 217 -3.02 19.58 11.69
C GLY A 217 -3.06 18.56 12.83
N VAL A 218 -4.23 18.10 13.31
CA VAL A 218 -4.37 17.13 14.42
C VAL A 218 -3.68 15.79 14.17
N GLU A 219 -3.49 15.40 12.91
CA GLU A 219 -2.90 14.13 12.51
C GLU A 219 -1.43 14.28 12.11
N ASN A 220 -0.80 15.39 12.49
CA ASN A 220 0.59 15.61 12.18
C ASN A 220 1.51 14.65 12.97
N PRO A 221 2.31 13.79 12.30
CA PRO A 221 3.20 12.83 12.98
C PRO A 221 4.23 13.50 13.90
N ARG A 222 4.56 14.77 13.67
CA ARG A 222 5.50 15.54 14.50
C ARG A 222 4.95 15.78 15.91
N MET A 223 3.64 15.93 16.08
CA MET A 223 3.04 16.07 17.42
C MET A 223 3.20 14.79 18.23
N TYR A 224 2.84 13.67 17.62
CA TYR A 224 2.98 12.37 18.25
C TYR A 224 4.45 11.95 18.47
N SER A 225 5.43 12.69 17.95
CA SER A 225 6.84 12.37 18.14
C SER A 225 7.44 12.90 19.43
N GLU A 226 6.84 13.89 20.10
CA GLU A 226 7.44 14.58 21.26
C GLU A 226 7.26 13.84 22.60
N ALA A 227 6.30 12.91 22.70
CA ALA A 227 6.06 12.08 23.88
C ALA A 227 6.15 10.57 23.55
N TYR A 228 6.44 9.74 24.55
CA TYR A 228 6.36 8.28 24.40
C TYR A 228 4.90 7.80 24.47
N SER A 229 4.09 8.45 25.31
CA SER A 229 2.67 8.16 25.52
C SER A 229 1.81 9.31 25.01
N GLY A 230 0.91 9.01 24.06
CA GLY A 230 -0.12 9.94 23.58
C GLY A 230 0.38 11.22 22.94
N THR A 231 -0.45 12.27 23.05
CA THR A 231 -0.28 13.59 22.44
C THR A 231 -0.61 14.70 23.43
N LYS A 232 -0.76 15.93 22.91
CA LYS A 232 -1.42 17.04 23.57
C LYS A 232 -2.80 16.63 24.09
N ASP A 233 -3.16 17.16 25.25
CA ASP A 233 -4.44 16.90 25.91
C ASP A 233 -5.60 17.51 25.10
N LEU A 234 -5.42 18.72 24.56
CA LEU A 234 -6.38 19.37 23.66
C LEU A 234 -6.76 18.53 22.43
N VAL A 235 -5.77 17.86 21.82
CA VAL A 235 -6.03 17.00 20.64
C VAL A 235 -6.83 15.77 21.05
N GLN A 236 -6.54 15.19 22.21
CA GLN A 236 -7.27 14.04 22.73
C GLN A 236 -8.72 14.44 23.06
N GLU A 237 -8.91 15.59 23.72
CA GLU A 237 -10.22 16.16 24.02
C GLU A 237 -11.06 16.40 22.76
N TYR A 238 -10.46 16.97 21.71
CA TYR A 238 -11.12 17.14 20.42
C TYR A 238 -11.59 15.82 19.81
N ILE A 239 -10.74 14.78 19.82
CA ILE A 239 -11.09 13.47 19.27
C ILE A 239 -12.23 12.81 20.05
N ASP A 240 -12.17 12.89 21.38
CA ASP A 240 -13.19 12.32 22.26
C ASP A 240 -14.53 13.06 22.13
N GLU A 241 -14.49 14.38 21.98
CA GLU A 241 -15.66 15.22 21.74
C GLU A 241 -16.31 14.91 20.38
N VAL A 242 -15.54 14.90 19.30
CA VAL A 242 -16.04 14.54 17.94
C VAL A 242 -16.66 13.15 17.93
N HIS A 243 -16.01 12.17 18.58
CA HIS A 243 -16.55 10.82 18.69
C HIS A 243 -17.90 10.80 19.43
N THR A 244 -18.03 11.56 20.51
CA THR A 244 -19.28 11.67 21.28
C THR A 244 -20.38 12.35 20.47
N CYS A 245 -20.08 13.43 19.75
CA CYS A 245 -21.02 14.11 18.87
C CYS A 245 -21.51 13.22 17.72
N ILE A 246 -20.63 12.41 17.11
CA ILE A 246 -21.01 11.43 16.10
C ILE A 246 -21.99 10.40 16.66
N GLN A 247 -21.76 9.91 17.88
CA GLN A 247 -22.68 8.98 18.56
C GLN A 247 -24.04 9.64 18.82
N LEU A 248 -24.05 10.90 19.26
CA LEU A 248 -25.28 11.64 19.50
C LEU A 248 -26.13 11.82 18.23
N VAL A 249 -25.50 12.17 17.10
CA VAL A 249 -26.19 12.25 15.79
C VAL A 249 -26.73 10.89 15.38
N LEU A 250 -25.99 9.81 15.64
CA LEU A 250 -26.42 8.45 15.33
C LEU A 250 -27.67 8.05 16.13
N ASP A 251 -27.69 8.33 17.44
CA ASP A 251 -28.77 7.95 18.36
C ASP A 251 -30.01 8.85 18.25
N SER A 252 -29.88 10.04 17.67
CA SER A 252 -30.97 11.00 17.50
C SER A 252 -32.18 10.40 16.75
N ARG A 253 -33.41 10.71 17.16
CA ARG A 253 -34.61 10.29 16.41
C ARG A 253 -35.21 11.39 15.54
N GLN A 254 -34.66 12.59 15.64
CA GLN A 254 -35.16 13.78 14.96
C GLN A 254 -34.83 13.80 13.46
N ILE A 255 -33.80 13.06 13.03
CA ILE A 255 -33.36 13.00 11.63
C ILE A 255 -33.76 11.66 11.02
N ASP A 256 -34.24 11.72 9.77
CA ASP A 256 -34.53 10.52 9.00
C ASP A 256 -33.28 9.69 8.70
N LYS A 257 -33.47 8.38 8.51
CA LYS A 257 -32.36 7.43 8.27
C LYS A 257 -31.63 7.73 6.96
N GLU A 258 -32.33 8.18 5.92
CA GLU A 258 -31.70 8.47 4.62
C GLU A 258 -30.78 9.69 4.71
N ALA A 259 -31.26 10.77 5.34
CA ALA A 259 -30.46 11.97 5.57
C ALA A 259 -29.22 11.69 6.45
N LYS A 260 -29.34 10.82 7.46
CA LYS A 260 -28.18 10.35 8.23
C LYS A 260 -27.19 9.57 7.38
N TYR A 261 -27.68 8.68 6.53
CA TYR A 261 -26.83 7.90 5.65
C TYR A 261 -26.02 8.79 4.70
N GLU A 262 -26.65 9.80 4.10
CA GLU A 262 -25.97 10.77 3.24
C GLU A 262 -24.92 11.58 4.00
N HIS A 263 -25.26 12.04 5.21
CA HIS A 263 -24.32 12.75 6.08
C HIS A 263 -23.09 11.88 6.39
N PHE A 264 -23.28 10.64 6.87
CA PHE A 264 -22.15 9.76 7.16
C PHE A 264 -21.34 9.37 5.91
N LYS A 265 -21.98 9.31 4.73
CA LYS A 265 -21.30 9.09 3.44
C LYS A 265 -20.41 10.27 3.07
N HIS A 266 -20.87 11.48 3.34
CA HIS A 266 -20.08 12.70 3.17
C HIS A 266 -18.90 12.73 4.15
N LEU A 267 -19.12 12.41 5.43
CA LEU A 267 -18.06 12.32 6.44
C LEU A 267 -16.99 11.26 6.08
N ASP A 268 -17.38 10.07 5.62
CA ASP A 268 -16.44 9.03 5.18
C ASP A 268 -15.59 9.48 3.98
N THR A 269 -16.20 10.20 3.04
CA THR A 269 -15.51 10.73 1.86
C THR A 269 -14.48 11.80 2.25
N ASN A 270 -14.83 12.71 3.17
CA ASN A 270 -13.97 13.81 3.60
C ASN A 270 -12.87 13.37 4.58
N PHE A 271 -13.19 12.44 5.48
CA PHE A 271 -12.22 11.91 6.44
C PHE A 271 -11.23 11.00 5.72
N GLY A 272 -11.72 10.07 4.91
CA GLY A 272 -10.94 9.02 4.25
C GLY A 272 -10.64 7.82 5.14
N ARG A 273 -10.12 6.75 4.54
CA ARG A 273 -9.93 5.45 5.21
C ARG A 273 -8.48 5.18 5.59
N THR A 274 -8.30 4.24 6.52
CA THR A 274 -6.99 3.78 6.98
C THR A 274 -6.58 2.46 6.32
N ALA A 275 -5.34 2.36 5.85
CA ALA A 275 -4.77 1.12 5.32
C ALA A 275 -3.47 0.71 6.02
N LEU A 276 -3.31 -0.61 6.25
CA LEU A 276 -2.06 -1.23 6.67
C LEU A 276 -1.27 -1.70 5.45
N CYS A 277 -0.06 -1.20 5.28
CA CYS A 277 0.84 -1.55 4.19
C CYS A 277 2.03 -2.37 4.69
N LEU A 278 2.10 -3.64 4.28
CA LEU A 278 3.18 -4.56 4.60
C LEU A 278 4.17 -4.62 3.44
N SER A 279 5.32 -3.98 3.62
CA SER A 279 6.40 -3.96 2.63
C SER A 279 7.06 -5.33 2.45
N GLY A 280 7.73 -5.51 1.30
CA GLY A 280 8.64 -6.61 1.07
C GLY A 280 9.84 -6.66 2.05
N GLY A 281 10.72 -7.64 1.85
CA GLY A 281 11.95 -7.76 2.66
C GLY A 281 12.45 -9.19 2.91
N ALA A 282 12.05 -10.17 2.09
CA ALA A 282 12.38 -11.58 2.29
C ALA A 282 12.01 -12.06 3.72
N THR A 283 12.89 -12.75 4.44
CA THR A 283 12.59 -13.25 5.80
C THR A 283 12.34 -12.12 6.82
N PHE A 284 12.75 -10.87 6.54
CA PHE A 284 12.41 -9.73 7.40
C PHE A 284 10.91 -9.45 7.43
N ALA A 285 10.14 -9.96 6.45
CA ALA A 285 8.68 -9.92 6.47
C ALA A 285 8.08 -10.57 7.71
N TYR A 286 8.79 -11.48 8.41
CA TYR A 286 8.27 -12.11 9.63
C TYR A 286 8.17 -11.14 10.82
N TYR A 287 8.83 -9.98 10.77
CA TYR A 287 8.57 -8.91 11.75
C TYR A 287 7.13 -8.38 11.65
N HIS A 288 6.49 -8.48 10.47
CA HIS A 288 5.10 -8.07 10.28
C HIS A 288 4.13 -8.87 11.13
N PHE A 289 4.43 -10.14 11.46
CA PHE A 289 3.58 -10.92 12.37
C PHE A 289 3.44 -10.24 13.74
N GLY A 290 4.54 -9.68 14.25
CA GLY A 290 4.51 -8.90 15.48
C GLY A 290 3.76 -7.58 15.36
N VAL A 291 3.87 -6.92 14.21
CA VAL A 291 3.14 -5.68 13.93
C VAL A 291 1.63 -5.93 13.89
N VAL A 292 1.21 -6.94 13.13
CA VAL A 292 -0.20 -7.36 13.03
C VAL A 292 -0.71 -7.79 14.39
N LYS A 293 0.06 -8.61 15.15
CA LYS A 293 -0.32 -9.05 16.49
C LYS A 293 -0.57 -7.87 17.42
N ALA A 294 0.33 -6.89 17.48
CA ALA A 294 0.13 -5.70 18.31
C ALA A 294 -1.10 -4.88 17.89
N LEU A 295 -1.38 -4.75 16.60
CA LEU A 295 -2.58 -4.06 16.12
C LEU A 295 -3.86 -4.84 16.43
N LEU A 296 -3.82 -6.17 16.29
CA LEU A 296 -4.94 -7.07 16.57
C LEU A 296 -5.28 -7.12 18.07
N ASP A 297 -4.29 -7.31 18.93
CA ASP A 297 -4.45 -7.42 20.39
C ASP A 297 -5.03 -6.12 21.00
N ASN A 298 -4.75 -4.97 20.38
CA ASN A 298 -5.27 -3.67 20.79
C ASN A 298 -6.53 -3.25 20.03
N GLY A 299 -7.06 -4.13 19.18
CA GLY A 299 -8.25 -3.86 18.39
C GLY A 299 -8.11 -2.63 17.50
N VAL A 300 -6.95 -2.39 16.89
CA VAL A 300 -6.64 -1.26 15.99
C VAL A 300 -6.11 -1.75 14.63
N LEU A 301 -6.39 -3.00 14.26
CA LEU A 301 -6.09 -3.52 12.93
C LEU A 301 -7.04 -2.89 11.89
N PRO A 302 -6.53 -2.22 10.84
CA PRO A 302 -7.36 -1.67 9.77
C PRO A 302 -8.02 -2.74 8.90
N GLU A 303 -9.16 -2.42 8.30
CA GLU A 303 -9.87 -3.31 7.36
C GLU A 303 -9.14 -3.46 6.02
N ILE A 304 -8.46 -2.41 5.57
CA ILE A 304 -7.71 -2.40 4.31
C ILE A 304 -6.27 -2.83 4.57
N ILE A 305 -5.87 -3.95 3.98
CA ILE A 305 -4.53 -4.52 4.13
C ILE A 305 -3.92 -4.66 2.75
N THR A 306 -2.73 -4.09 2.58
CA THR A 306 -1.91 -4.27 1.37
C THR A 306 -0.61 -4.98 1.72
N GLY A 307 -0.15 -5.85 0.83
CA GLY A 307 1.12 -6.54 0.97
C GLY A 307 1.85 -6.66 -0.37
N THR A 308 3.17 -6.55 -0.30
CA THR A 308 4.06 -6.76 -1.44
C THR A 308 5.12 -7.81 -1.09
N SER A 309 5.42 -8.73 -2.01
CA SER A 309 6.42 -9.78 -1.81
C SER A 309 6.18 -10.59 -0.51
N GLY A 310 7.17 -10.73 0.38
CA GLY A 310 6.99 -11.35 1.69
C GLY A 310 5.89 -10.72 2.56
N GLY A 311 5.60 -9.42 2.39
CA GLY A 311 4.47 -8.75 3.02
C GLY A 311 3.11 -9.23 2.51
N ALA A 312 3.02 -9.64 1.24
CA ALA A 312 1.81 -10.21 0.65
C ALA A 312 1.46 -11.58 1.26
N LEU A 313 2.47 -12.38 1.64
CA LEU A 313 2.26 -13.64 2.36
C LEU A 313 1.59 -13.41 3.72
N VAL A 314 2.11 -12.43 4.48
CA VAL A 314 1.54 -12.05 5.78
C VAL A 314 0.15 -11.44 5.60
N ALA A 315 -0.04 -10.55 4.62
CA ALA A 315 -1.34 -9.96 4.30
C ALA A 315 -2.38 -11.03 3.91
N GLY A 316 -1.99 -12.04 3.12
CA GLY A 316 -2.83 -13.18 2.74
C GLY A 316 -3.25 -14.02 3.95
N LEU A 317 -2.34 -14.27 4.90
CA LEU A 317 -2.67 -14.93 6.17
C LEU A 317 -3.73 -14.13 6.95
N VAL A 318 -3.55 -12.82 7.06
CA VAL A 318 -4.43 -11.93 7.84
C VAL A 318 -5.80 -11.76 7.19
N ALA A 319 -5.86 -11.64 5.86
CA ALA A 319 -7.13 -11.40 5.16
C ALA A 319 -7.99 -12.65 4.95
N THR A 320 -7.42 -13.86 5.08
CA THR A 320 -8.18 -15.11 4.88
C THR A 320 -8.75 -15.70 6.17
N ARG A 321 -8.34 -15.19 7.34
CA ARG A 321 -8.66 -15.75 8.66
C ARG A 321 -9.36 -14.74 9.56
N THR A 322 -10.23 -15.21 10.45
CA THR A 322 -10.94 -14.34 11.42
C THR A 322 -9.99 -13.83 12.51
N ASP A 323 -10.40 -12.79 13.26
CA ASP A 323 -9.58 -12.26 14.37
C ASP A 323 -9.19 -13.34 15.40
N GLU A 324 -10.12 -14.25 15.73
CA GLU A 324 -9.87 -15.32 16.71
C GLU A 324 -8.93 -16.40 16.16
N GLU A 325 -9.08 -16.78 14.89
CA GLU A 325 -8.13 -17.68 14.22
C GLU A 325 -6.72 -17.06 14.18
N LEU A 326 -6.60 -15.75 13.94
CA LEU A 326 -5.31 -15.05 13.89
C LEU A 326 -4.63 -14.98 15.26
N LYS A 327 -5.36 -14.73 16.34
CA LYS A 327 -4.80 -14.73 17.70
C LYS A 327 -4.14 -16.07 18.05
N GLN A 328 -4.71 -17.18 17.58
CA GLN A 328 -4.16 -18.53 17.79
C GLN A 328 -2.95 -18.81 16.89
N LEU A 329 -2.88 -18.20 15.69
CA LEU A 329 -1.83 -18.46 14.71
C LEU A 329 -0.60 -17.56 14.83
N LEU A 330 -0.73 -16.36 15.40
CA LEU A 330 0.38 -15.41 15.58
C LEU A 330 1.23 -15.77 16.81
N VAL A 331 1.71 -17.01 16.81
CA VAL A 331 2.54 -17.63 17.86
C VAL A 331 3.87 -18.15 17.28
N PRO A 332 4.93 -18.31 18.11
CA PRO A 332 6.23 -18.84 17.69
C PRO A 332 6.17 -20.18 16.94
N ALA A 333 5.22 -21.07 17.27
CA ALA A 333 5.02 -22.35 16.59
C ALA A 333 4.81 -22.20 15.08
N LEU A 334 4.32 -21.04 14.60
CA LEU A 334 4.12 -20.76 13.17
C LEU A 334 5.39 -20.96 12.33
N ALA A 335 6.58 -20.84 12.96
CA ALA A 335 7.87 -21.12 12.34
C ALA A 335 7.91 -22.52 11.68
N HIS A 336 7.23 -23.51 12.26
CA HIS A 336 7.19 -24.87 11.71
C HIS A 336 6.47 -25.00 10.37
N ARG A 337 5.65 -24.01 9.97
CA ARG A 337 4.98 -23.94 8.65
C ARG A 337 5.72 -23.06 7.65
N ILE A 338 6.69 -22.28 8.10
CA ILE A 338 7.54 -21.45 7.24
C ILE A 338 8.74 -22.31 6.79
N ARG A 339 8.56 -23.08 5.71
CA ARG A 339 9.56 -24.04 5.19
C ARG A 339 10.02 -23.70 3.77
N ALA A 340 10.03 -22.41 3.45
CA ALA A 340 10.35 -21.90 2.13
C ALA A 340 11.77 -22.29 1.66
N CYS A 341 12.71 -22.46 2.58
CA CYS A 341 14.12 -22.73 2.34
C CYS A 341 14.56 -24.12 2.82
N HIS A 342 13.64 -25.09 2.95
CA HIS A 342 13.95 -26.39 3.56
C HIS A 342 14.87 -27.27 2.70
N GLU A 343 15.04 -26.96 1.42
CA GLU A 343 15.90 -27.72 0.51
C GLU A 343 17.40 -27.45 0.76
N GLY A 344 18.21 -28.49 0.61
CA GLY A 344 19.66 -28.40 0.73
C GLY A 344 20.31 -27.51 -0.35
N PHE A 345 21.45 -26.91 0.00
CA PHE A 345 22.22 -26.00 -0.86
C PHE A 345 22.58 -26.61 -2.24
N THR A 346 22.88 -27.91 -2.28
CA THR A 346 23.23 -28.65 -3.51
C THR A 346 22.07 -28.71 -4.51
N THR A 347 20.84 -28.96 -4.02
CA THR A 347 19.62 -29.00 -4.84
C THR A 347 19.30 -27.62 -5.40
N TRP A 348 19.38 -26.60 -4.55
CA TRP A 348 19.18 -25.21 -4.98
C TRP A 348 20.18 -24.83 -6.08
N ILE A 349 21.48 -25.01 -5.88
CA ILE A 349 22.47 -24.55 -6.87
C ILE A 349 22.22 -25.22 -8.22
N ARG A 350 21.97 -26.54 -8.22
CA ARG A 350 21.68 -27.28 -9.45
C ARG A 350 20.43 -26.76 -10.16
N ARG A 351 19.38 -26.39 -9.41
CA ARG A 351 18.17 -25.76 -9.98
C ARG A 351 18.47 -24.37 -10.52
N TRP A 352 19.21 -23.56 -9.79
CA TRP A 352 19.57 -22.20 -10.19
C TRP A 352 20.37 -22.19 -11.49
N TRP A 353 21.34 -23.11 -11.63
CA TRP A 353 22.10 -23.29 -12.88
C TRP A 353 21.23 -23.73 -14.07
N ARG A 354 20.15 -24.48 -13.84
CA ARG A 354 19.28 -24.99 -14.91
C ARG A 354 18.14 -24.04 -15.30
N THR A 355 17.55 -23.37 -14.30
CA THR A 355 16.27 -22.65 -14.44
C THR A 355 16.38 -21.17 -14.09
N GLY A 356 17.50 -20.73 -13.51
CA GLY A 356 17.67 -19.37 -12.99
C GLY A 356 16.93 -19.07 -11.69
N ALA A 357 16.17 -20.03 -11.13
CA ALA A 357 15.42 -19.86 -9.90
C ALA A 357 16.07 -20.62 -8.73
N ARG A 358 15.95 -20.04 -7.54
CA ARG A 358 16.35 -20.68 -6.29
C ARG A 358 15.29 -21.70 -5.83
N PHE A 359 14.06 -21.24 -5.72
CA PHE A 359 12.97 -22.03 -5.16
C PHE A 359 12.19 -22.79 -6.24
N ASP A 360 11.57 -23.89 -5.84
CA ASP A 360 10.60 -24.58 -6.66
C ASP A 360 9.26 -23.85 -6.61
N THR A 361 8.76 -23.44 -7.77
CA THR A 361 7.49 -22.74 -7.89
C THR A 361 6.31 -23.59 -7.41
N LEU A 362 6.33 -24.91 -7.61
CA LEU A 362 5.23 -25.80 -7.24
C LEU A 362 5.21 -26.08 -5.73
N ASP A 363 6.36 -26.33 -5.14
CA ASP A 363 6.47 -26.51 -3.69
C ASP A 363 6.08 -25.23 -2.94
N TRP A 364 6.56 -24.07 -3.42
CA TRP A 364 6.19 -22.79 -2.84
C TRP A 364 4.68 -22.50 -3.00
N ALA A 365 4.08 -22.85 -4.13
CA ALA A 365 2.63 -22.76 -4.31
C ALA A 365 1.87 -23.61 -3.27
N ARG A 366 2.32 -24.85 -3.03
CA ARG A 366 1.77 -25.71 -1.96
C ARG A 366 1.89 -25.06 -0.59
N GLN A 367 3.05 -24.53 -0.24
CA GLN A 367 3.25 -23.88 1.07
C GLN A 367 2.41 -22.60 1.21
N CYS A 368 2.41 -21.72 0.20
CA CYS A 368 1.60 -20.50 0.17
C CYS A 368 0.10 -20.77 0.27
N SER A 369 -0.38 -21.89 -0.27
CA SER A 369 -1.79 -22.27 -0.19
C SER A 369 -2.27 -22.38 1.27
N TRP A 370 -1.44 -22.91 2.18
CA TRP A 370 -1.81 -23.01 3.60
C TRP A 370 -1.96 -21.62 4.23
N PHE A 371 -1.06 -20.68 3.91
CA PHE A 371 -1.18 -19.29 4.35
C PHE A 371 -2.43 -18.60 3.78
N CYS A 372 -2.97 -19.06 2.66
CA CYS A 372 -4.17 -18.49 2.03
C CYS A 372 -5.43 -19.35 2.23
N ARG A 373 -5.43 -20.38 3.09
CA ARG A 373 -6.56 -21.34 3.25
C ARG A 373 -6.98 -22.04 1.94
N GLY A 374 -6.01 -22.42 1.11
CA GLY A 374 -6.21 -23.10 -0.18
C GLY A 374 -6.41 -22.10 -1.30
N SER A 375 -7.15 -22.50 -2.32
CA SER A 375 -7.42 -21.68 -3.52
C SER A 375 -8.56 -20.68 -3.30
N THR A 376 -8.54 -19.96 -2.17
CA THR A 376 -9.50 -18.88 -1.91
C THR A 376 -9.27 -17.70 -2.83
N THR A 377 -10.34 -17.10 -3.31
CA THR A 377 -10.28 -15.89 -4.13
C THR A 377 -10.31 -14.61 -3.30
N PHE A 378 -9.95 -13.47 -3.89
CA PHE A 378 -10.06 -12.17 -3.22
C PHE A 378 -11.49 -11.86 -2.76
N ARG A 379 -12.49 -12.24 -3.55
CA ARG A 379 -13.91 -12.10 -3.20
C ARG A 379 -14.28 -12.99 -2.01
N GLU A 380 -13.91 -14.27 -2.05
CA GLU A 380 -14.22 -15.24 -0.99
C GLU A 380 -13.58 -14.82 0.35
N ALA A 381 -12.34 -14.33 0.33
CA ALA A 381 -11.66 -13.84 1.53
C ALA A 381 -12.34 -12.59 2.12
N TYR A 382 -12.78 -11.67 1.24
CA TYR A 382 -13.52 -10.47 1.63
C TYR A 382 -14.89 -10.81 2.26
N GLU A 383 -15.65 -11.72 1.65
CA GLU A 383 -16.95 -12.17 2.18
C GLU A 383 -16.82 -12.88 3.53
N ARG A 384 -15.73 -13.62 3.74
CA ARG A 384 -15.48 -14.34 5.01
C ARG A 384 -15.07 -13.41 6.15
N THR A 385 -14.19 -12.46 5.90
CA THR A 385 -13.53 -11.68 6.97
C THR A 385 -13.93 -10.21 7.02
N GLY A 386 -14.52 -9.67 5.95
CA GLY A 386 -14.73 -8.25 5.77
C GLY A 386 -13.45 -7.44 5.49
N ARG A 387 -12.27 -8.07 5.48
CA ARG A 387 -10.99 -7.36 5.23
C ARG A 387 -10.68 -7.28 3.75
N ILE A 388 -10.24 -6.11 3.31
CA ILE A 388 -9.91 -5.83 1.93
C ILE A 388 -8.43 -6.13 1.71
N LEU A 389 -8.14 -7.26 1.05
CA LEU A 389 -6.77 -7.63 0.65
C LEU A 389 -6.37 -6.95 -0.66
N ASN A 390 -5.18 -6.37 -0.65
CA ASN A 390 -4.53 -5.80 -1.82
C ASN A 390 -3.14 -6.40 -2.01
N VAL A 391 -2.82 -6.85 -3.22
CA VAL A 391 -1.51 -7.42 -3.56
C VAL A 391 -0.96 -6.74 -4.82
N SER A 392 0.25 -6.19 -4.73
CA SER A 392 0.92 -5.53 -5.85
C SER A 392 1.61 -6.55 -6.76
N CYS A 393 1.26 -6.57 -8.04
CA CYS A 393 1.86 -7.46 -9.04
C CYS A 393 2.38 -6.64 -10.23
N VAL A 394 3.64 -6.88 -10.62
CA VAL A 394 4.28 -6.22 -11.76
C VAL A 394 4.29 -7.20 -12.93
N PRO A 395 3.79 -6.83 -14.13
CA PRO A 395 3.83 -7.72 -15.28
C PRO A 395 5.28 -7.96 -15.75
N SER A 396 5.55 -9.11 -16.38
CA SER A 396 6.89 -9.44 -16.90
C SER A 396 7.32 -8.50 -18.02
N ASP A 397 6.36 -8.00 -18.82
CA ASP A 397 6.56 -7.03 -19.88
C ASP A 397 6.71 -5.60 -19.32
N PRO A 398 7.81 -4.89 -19.60
CA PRO A 398 8.05 -3.57 -19.04
C PRO A 398 7.00 -2.51 -19.39
N HIS A 399 6.31 -2.62 -20.53
CA HIS A 399 5.37 -1.58 -20.97
C HIS A 399 3.97 -1.76 -20.39
N SER A 400 3.71 -2.91 -19.77
CA SER A 400 2.44 -3.19 -19.12
C SER A 400 2.39 -2.51 -17.74
N PRO A 401 1.24 -1.91 -17.37
CA PRO A 401 1.09 -1.23 -16.08
C PRO A 401 1.05 -2.24 -14.93
N THR A 402 1.48 -1.80 -13.74
CA THR A 402 1.36 -2.60 -12.52
C THR A 402 -0.09 -2.75 -12.11
N ILE A 403 -0.50 -3.93 -11.65
CA ILE A 403 -1.85 -4.17 -11.14
C ILE A 403 -1.81 -4.29 -9.62
N LEU A 404 -2.78 -3.64 -8.97
CA LEU A 404 -3.13 -3.90 -7.58
C LEU A 404 -4.29 -4.89 -7.54
N ALA A 405 -3.98 -6.17 -7.31
CA ALA A 405 -4.97 -7.24 -7.25
C ALA A 405 -5.77 -7.13 -5.93
N ASN A 406 -7.08 -6.98 -6.05
CA ASN A 406 -8.02 -6.91 -4.93
C ASN A 406 -9.40 -7.44 -5.36
N TYR A 407 -10.38 -7.39 -4.45
CA TYR A 407 -11.73 -7.89 -4.75
C TYR A 407 -12.51 -7.05 -5.79
N LEU A 408 -12.10 -5.80 -6.07
CA LEU A 408 -12.73 -4.94 -7.08
C LEU A 408 -12.11 -5.15 -8.47
N THR A 409 -10.79 -5.26 -8.54
CA THR A 409 -10.01 -5.38 -9.78
C THR A 409 -9.92 -6.83 -10.25
N CYS A 410 -9.74 -7.77 -9.32
CA CYS A 410 -9.49 -9.18 -9.59
C CYS A 410 -10.27 -10.09 -8.62
N PRO A 411 -11.62 -10.02 -8.56
CA PRO A 411 -12.43 -10.72 -7.56
C PRO A 411 -12.20 -12.24 -7.53
N ASP A 412 -12.11 -12.85 -8.70
CA ASP A 412 -12.07 -14.31 -8.85
C ASP A 412 -10.62 -14.83 -8.95
N CYS A 413 -9.62 -13.95 -8.77
CA CYS A 413 -8.21 -14.32 -8.75
C CYS A 413 -7.86 -15.04 -7.44
N VAL A 414 -7.06 -16.09 -7.54
CA VAL A 414 -6.64 -16.92 -6.41
C VAL A 414 -5.49 -16.25 -5.66
N ILE A 415 -5.65 -16.07 -4.35
CA ILE A 415 -4.75 -15.26 -3.53
C ILE A 415 -3.32 -15.82 -3.52
N TRP A 416 -3.13 -17.14 -3.33
CA TRP A 416 -1.77 -17.72 -3.28
C TRP A 416 -1.00 -17.53 -4.59
N SER A 417 -1.69 -17.50 -5.74
CA SER A 417 -1.06 -17.24 -7.04
C SER A 417 -0.61 -15.78 -7.17
N ALA A 418 -1.39 -14.85 -6.62
CA ALA A 418 -1.04 -13.43 -6.55
C ALA A 418 0.11 -13.16 -5.58
N VAL A 419 0.12 -13.82 -4.42
CA VAL A 419 1.23 -13.75 -3.46
C VAL A 419 2.53 -14.27 -4.09
N LEU A 420 2.46 -15.39 -4.82
CA LEU A 420 3.63 -15.98 -5.48
C LEU A 420 4.16 -15.09 -6.61
N ALA A 421 3.26 -14.52 -7.43
CA ALA A 421 3.62 -13.51 -8.43
C ALA A 421 4.27 -12.28 -7.79
N SER A 422 3.70 -11.78 -6.69
CA SER A 422 4.24 -10.63 -5.95
C SER A 422 5.58 -10.92 -5.28
N ALA A 423 5.94 -12.18 -5.03
CA ALA A 423 7.22 -12.60 -4.46
C ALA A 423 8.22 -13.13 -5.52
N ALA A 424 7.89 -13.03 -6.81
CA ALA A 424 8.70 -13.54 -7.91
C ALA A 424 9.89 -12.63 -8.25
N VAL A 425 10.87 -12.56 -7.35
CA VAL A 425 12.12 -11.80 -7.55
C VAL A 425 13.01 -12.52 -8.56
N PRO A 426 13.49 -11.84 -9.62
CA PRO A 426 14.42 -12.44 -10.57
C PRO A 426 15.65 -13.05 -9.87
N GLY A 427 15.96 -14.31 -10.17
CA GLY A 427 17.05 -15.07 -9.55
C GLY A 427 16.64 -15.88 -8.30
N ILE A 428 15.51 -15.54 -7.68
CA ILE A 428 14.94 -16.29 -6.54
C ILE A 428 13.80 -17.19 -7.01
N LEU A 429 12.84 -16.62 -7.73
CA LEU A 429 11.70 -17.33 -8.28
C LEU A 429 11.43 -16.81 -9.70
N ASN A 430 11.11 -17.73 -10.62
CA ASN A 430 10.80 -17.37 -12.00
C ASN A 430 9.45 -16.65 -12.10
N PRO A 431 9.22 -15.81 -13.14
CA PRO A 431 7.95 -15.14 -13.34
C PRO A 431 6.77 -16.13 -13.37
N VAL A 432 5.69 -15.79 -12.66
CA VAL A 432 4.55 -16.69 -12.39
C VAL A 432 3.27 -16.19 -13.04
N VAL A 433 2.39 -17.11 -13.43
CA VAL A 433 1.06 -16.77 -13.99
C VAL A 433 0.05 -16.65 -12.84
N LEU A 434 -0.76 -15.59 -12.86
CA LEU A 434 -1.90 -15.45 -11.96
C LEU A 434 -3.00 -16.45 -12.32
N LEU A 435 -3.73 -16.98 -11.34
CA LEU A 435 -4.82 -17.93 -11.57
C LEU A 435 -6.16 -17.30 -11.24
N THR A 436 -7.17 -17.60 -12.05
CA THR A 436 -8.57 -17.29 -11.81
C THR A 436 -9.36 -18.57 -11.54
N LYS A 437 -10.27 -18.49 -10.59
CA LYS A 437 -11.20 -19.58 -10.29
C LYS A 437 -12.47 -19.40 -11.13
N LYS A 438 -12.77 -20.38 -11.97
CA LYS A 438 -14.01 -20.39 -12.77
C LYS A 438 -15.21 -20.68 -11.87
N ARG A 439 -16.41 -20.41 -12.38
CA ARG A 439 -17.67 -20.78 -11.72
C ARG A 439 -17.75 -22.28 -11.41
N ASP A 440 -17.15 -23.10 -12.26
CA ASP A 440 -17.08 -24.57 -12.12
C ASP A 440 -16.10 -25.01 -11.03
N GLY A 441 -15.42 -24.08 -10.33
CA GLY A 441 -14.40 -24.36 -9.33
C GLY A 441 -13.01 -24.68 -9.89
N THR A 442 -12.88 -24.85 -11.21
CA THR A 442 -11.60 -25.14 -11.87
C THR A 442 -10.70 -23.90 -11.97
N LEU A 443 -9.38 -24.11 -11.90
CA LEU A 443 -8.40 -23.05 -12.05
C LEU A 443 -8.00 -22.84 -13.50
N ALA A 444 -7.95 -21.59 -13.93
CA ALA A 444 -7.50 -21.18 -15.25
C ALA A 444 -6.51 -20.01 -15.14
N PRO A 445 -5.65 -19.78 -16.15
CA PRO A 445 -4.80 -18.60 -16.16
C PRO A 445 -5.65 -17.32 -16.16
N TYR A 446 -5.29 -16.37 -15.31
CA TYR A 446 -5.87 -15.03 -15.28
C TYR A 446 -5.31 -14.20 -16.43
N SER A 447 -6.18 -13.41 -17.08
CA SER A 447 -5.87 -12.72 -18.34
C SER A 447 -5.36 -13.69 -19.43
N PHE A 448 -4.67 -13.18 -20.47
CA PHE A 448 -4.07 -13.99 -21.54
C PHE A 448 -2.85 -14.83 -21.09
N GLY A 449 -2.77 -15.22 -19.81
CA GLY A 449 -1.64 -16.00 -19.28
C GLY A 449 -0.32 -15.24 -19.23
N HIS A 450 -0.36 -13.91 -19.06
CA HIS A 450 0.85 -13.13 -18.84
C HIS A 450 1.53 -13.56 -17.55
N LYS A 451 2.87 -13.55 -17.58
CA LYS A 451 3.70 -13.81 -16.40
C LYS A 451 3.92 -12.54 -15.61
N TRP A 452 4.05 -12.68 -14.30
CA TRP A 452 4.15 -11.60 -13.33
C TRP A 452 5.42 -11.77 -12.49
N LYS A 453 5.93 -10.65 -11.98
CA LYS A 453 7.15 -10.50 -11.20
C LYS A 453 6.84 -9.75 -9.91
N ASP A 454 7.84 -9.72 -9.03
CA ASP A 454 7.73 -9.09 -7.71
C ASP A 454 7.26 -7.63 -7.78
N GLY A 455 6.26 -7.29 -6.95
CA GLY A 455 5.68 -5.97 -6.87
C GLY A 455 6.64 -4.88 -6.40
N SER A 456 7.60 -5.24 -5.54
CA SER A 456 8.59 -4.33 -4.94
C SER A 456 9.60 -3.78 -5.94
N LEU A 457 9.68 -4.37 -7.15
CA LEU A 457 10.55 -3.85 -8.22
C LEU A 457 10.11 -2.45 -8.67
N ARG A 458 8.80 -2.17 -8.69
CA ARG A 458 8.24 -0.88 -9.13
C ARG A 458 7.50 -0.14 -8.03
N THR A 459 6.65 -0.85 -7.29
CA THR A 459 5.71 -0.25 -6.34
C THR A 459 5.57 -1.10 -5.09
N ASP A 460 6.50 -0.95 -4.14
CA ASP A 460 6.40 -1.64 -2.84
C ASP A 460 5.17 -1.19 -2.04
N ILE A 461 4.86 0.12 -2.04
CA ILE A 461 3.69 0.68 -1.34
C ILE A 461 2.82 1.48 -2.33
N PRO A 462 1.68 0.93 -2.79
CA PRO A 462 0.86 1.53 -3.83
C PRO A 462 -0.11 2.60 -3.29
N ILE A 463 0.40 3.67 -2.65
CA ILE A 463 -0.42 4.71 -2.00
C ILE A 463 -1.43 5.34 -2.97
N LYS A 464 -1.00 5.70 -4.19
CA LYS A 464 -1.89 6.31 -5.20
C LYS A 464 -3.04 5.39 -5.60
N ALA A 465 -2.76 4.09 -5.80
CA ALA A 465 -3.79 3.12 -6.16
C ALA A 465 -4.76 2.83 -5.00
N LEU A 466 -4.27 2.82 -3.75
CA LEU A 466 -5.12 2.69 -2.56
C LEU A 466 -6.03 3.91 -2.38
N ASN A 467 -5.52 5.11 -2.63
CA ASN A 467 -6.32 6.32 -2.62
C ASN A 467 -7.42 6.28 -3.69
N LEU A 468 -7.08 5.90 -4.93
CA LEU A 468 -8.03 5.82 -6.04
C LEU A 468 -9.11 4.74 -5.83
N HIS A 469 -8.74 3.54 -5.36
CA HIS A 469 -9.70 2.44 -5.19
C HIS A 469 -10.53 2.56 -3.92
N PHE A 470 -9.97 3.07 -2.82
CA PHE A 470 -10.54 2.95 -1.47
C PHE A 470 -10.59 4.26 -0.67
N ASN A 471 -10.27 5.41 -1.27
CA ASN A 471 -10.18 6.70 -0.58
C ASN A 471 -9.27 6.66 0.66
N VAL A 472 -8.14 5.95 0.55
CA VAL A 472 -7.16 5.83 1.63
C VAL A 472 -6.34 7.12 1.71
N ASN A 473 -6.46 7.81 2.85
CA ASN A 473 -5.70 9.03 3.16
C ASN A 473 -4.72 8.82 4.32
N PHE A 474 -4.94 7.80 5.15
CA PHE A 474 -4.09 7.46 6.28
C PHE A 474 -3.42 6.10 6.07
N THR A 475 -2.10 6.08 5.98
CA THR A 475 -1.33 4.85 5.71
C THR A 475 -0.43 4.48 6.88
N ILE A 476 -0.57 3.23 7.33
CA ILE A 476 0.29 2.59 8.33
C ILE A 476 1.23 1.67 7.58
N VAL A 477 2.48 2.09 7.40
CA VAL A 477 3.48 1.33 6.65
C VAL A 477 4.36 0.57 7.62
N SER A 478 4.39 -0.75 7.52
CA SER A 478 5.41 -1.59 8.15
C SER A 478 6.53 -1.82 7.15
N GLN A 479 7.69 -1.21 7.37
CA GLN A 479 8.80 -1.25 6.44
C GLN A 479 9.92 -2.12 7.00
N VAL A 480 10.24 -3.19 6.27
CA VAL A 480 11.24 -4.20 6.68
C VAL A 480 12.30 -4.47 5.62
N ASN A 481 12.26 -3.75 4.49
CA ASN A 481 13.25 -3.89 3.43
C ASN A 481 14.69 -3.72 3.97
N PRO A 482 15.57 -4.73 3.80
CA PRO A 482 16.92 -4.71 4.37
C PRO A 482 17.79 -3.60 3.80
N HIS A 483 17.59 -3.26 2.53
CA HIS A 483 18.35 -2.24 1.82
C HIS A 483 18.01 -0.81 2.27
N ILE A 484 16.80 -0.57 2.79
CA ILE A 484 16.37 0.75 3.30
C ILE A 484 16.63 0.90 4.80
N ASN A 485 16.59 -0.21 5.55
CA ASN A 485 16.79 -0.21 7.00
C ASN A 485 18.09 0.52 7.41
N LEU A 486 19.15 0.39 6.61
CA LEU A 486 20.43 1.06 6.85
C LEU A 486 20.35 2.58 6.69
N PHE A 487 19.53 3.09 5.75
CA PHE A 487 19.43 4.52 5.40
C PHE A 487 18.30 5.26 6.13
N PHE A 488 17.53 4.58 6.97
CA PHE A 488 16.44 5.21 7.69
C PHE A 488 16.95 5.92 8.95
N PHE A 489 16.93 7.26 8.91
CA PHE A 489 17.22 8.13 10.05
C PHE A 489 16.12 9.16 10.24
N SER A 490 15.45 9.10 11.40
CA SER A 490 14.45 10.09 11.78
C SER A 490 15.12 11.22 12.55
N SER A 491 15.45 12.26 11.80
CA SER A 491 16.11 13.49 12.24
C SER A 491 15.38 14.20 13.37
N ARG A 492 14.04 14.18 13.36
CA ARG A 492 13.16 14.84 14.34
C ARG A 492 12.32 13.86 15.17
N GLY A 493 12.81 12.63 15.34
CA GLY A 493 12.09 11.59 16.08
C GLY A 493 11.00 10.94 15.24
N THR A 494 10.27 10.01 15.84
CA THR A 494 9.13 9.34 15.20
C THR A 494 7.99 9.25 16.20
N VAL A 495 6.75 9.13 15.74
CA VAL A 495 5.55 8.87 16.58
C VAL A 495 5.86 7.93 17.77
N GLY A 496 5.60 8.34 19.00
CA GLY A 496 5.85 7.60 20.25
C GLY A 496 7.33 7.40 20.62
N ARG A 497 8.27 8.08 19.93
CA ARG A 497 9.70 8.02 20.20
C ARG A 497 10.33 9.42 20.04
N PRO A 498 10.35 10.22 21.12
CA PRO A 498 10.98 11.54 21.11
C PRO A 498 12.48 11.48 20.91
N VAL A 499 13.02 12.61 20.41
CA VAL A 499 14.45 12.72 20.19
C VAL A 499 15.20 12.70 21.52
N THR A 500 16.42 12.19 21.49
CA THR A 500 17.21 12.01 22.70
C THR A 500 17.79 13.31 23.24
N HIS A 501 17.92 14.30 22.37
CA HIS A 501 18.53 15.61 22.59
C HIS A 501 17.55 16.60 23.26
N ARG A 502 18.07 17.55 24.06
CA ARG A 502 17.34 18.62 24.79
C ARG A 502 15.95 18.19 25.31
N LYS A 503 15.90 17.11 26.11
CA LYS A 503 14.67 16.59 26.74
C LYS A 503 13.53 16.29 25.73
N GLY A 504 13.83 15.60 24.63
CA GLY A 504 12.78 15.26 23.66
C GLY A 504 12.69 16.20 22.47
N ARG A 505 13.44 17.31 22.46
CA ARG A 505 13.22 18.44 21.56
C ARG A 505 14.42 18.72 20.65
N GLY A 506 14.15 18.93 19.36
CA GLY A 506 15.15 19.33 18.37
C GLY A 506 15.66 18.19 17.48
N TRP A 507 16.90 18.30 17.01
CA TRP A 507 17.48 17.38 16.04
C TRP A 507 18.25 16.24 16.73
N ARG A 508 18.02 15.00 16.28
CA ARG A 508 18.68 13.80 16.81
C ARG A 508 20.18 13.83 16.53
N GLY A 509 21.01 13.85 17.56
CA GLY A 509 22.47 14.01 17.41
C GLY A 509 22.92 15.45 17.10
N GLY A 510 22.04 16.43 17.30
CA GLY A 510 22.31 17.85 17.06
C GLY A 510 22.03 18.29 15.62
N PHE A 511 21.97 19.61 15.41
CA PHE A 511 21.67 20.20 14.10
C PHE A 511 22.71 19.81 13.05
N LEU A 512 24.01 19.94 13.37
CA LEU A 512 25.09 19.67 12.42
C LEU A 512 25.14 18.21 11.97
N GLY A 513 25.10 17.26 12.92
CA GLY A 513 25.12 15.83 12.60
C GLY A 513 23.92 15.41 11.75
N THR A 514 22.76 16.00 12.02
CA THR A 514 21.55 15.74 11.22
C THR A 514 21.59 16.42 9.86
N ALA A 515 22.10 17.66 9.78
CA ALA A 515 22.22 18.38 8.52
C ALA A 515 23.18 17.66 7.56
N ILE A 516 24.32 17.18 8.05
CA ILE A 516 25.26 16.38 7.27
C ILE A 516 24.60 15.08 6.80
N GLU A 517 23.88 14.38 7.68
CA GLU A 517 23.14 13.16 7.31
C GLU A 517 22.13 13.42 6.19
N GLN A 518 21.33 14.49 6.31
CA GLN A 518 20.35 14.87 5.30
C GLN A 518 21.01 15.25 3.98
N TYR A 519 22.11 16.01 4.02
CA TYR A 519 22.85 16.41 2.83
C TYR A 519 23.40 15.19 2.08
N ILE A 520 24.05 14.26 2.79
CA ILE A 520 24.56 13.01 2.21
C ILE A 520 23.42 12.19 1.61
N LYS A 521 22.28 12.09 2.30
CA LYS A 521 21.11 11.35 1.82
C LYS A 521 20.51 11.96 0.55
N LEU A 522 20.40 13.29 0.50
CA LEU A 522 19.94 14.02 -0.68
C LEU A 522 20.89 13.81 -1.87
N ASP A 523 22.20 13.88 -1.64
CA ASP A 523 23.19 13.62 -2.68
C ASP A 523 23.18 12.17 -3.16
N LEU A 524 23.08 11.19 -2.26
CA LEU A 524 22.91 9.77 -2.64
C LEU A 524 21.68 9.59 -3.55
N ASN A 525 20.55 10.17 -3.17
CA ASN A 525 19.33 10.14 -3.98
C ASN A 525 19.52 10.83 -5.33
N LYS A 526 20.22 11.98 -5.38
CA LYS A 526 20.55 12.68 -6.63
C LYS A 526 21.33 11.76 -7.57
N TRP A 527 22.40 11.13 -7.09
CA TRP A 527 23.25 10.27 -7.91
C TRP A 527 22.56 8.98 -8.36
N LEU A 528 21.67 8.41 -7.53
CA LEU A 528 20.80 7.30 -7.94
C LEU A 528 19.80 7.71 -9.03
N ARG A 529 19.25 8.93 -8.97
CA ARG A 529 18.38 9.48 -10.04
C ARG A 529 19.14 9.73 -11.34
N VAL A 530 20.36 10.29 -11.25
CA VAL A 530 21.25 10.45 -12.41
C VAL A 530 21.52 9.10 -13.07
N LEU A 531 21.81 8.09 -12.26
CA LEU A 531 22.05 6.73 -12.72
C LEU A 531 20.84 6.13 -13.46
N ARG A 532 19.62 6.44 -13.00
CA ARG A 532 18.36 6.05 -13.65
C ARG A 532 18.11 6.82 -14.95
N HIS A 533 18.12 8.15 -14.92
CA HIS A 533 17.74 8.98 -16.07
C HIS A 533 18.71 8.85 -17.23
N LEU A 534 19.98 8.61 -16.95
CA LEU A 534 20.99 8.34 -17.98
C LEU A 534 21.04 6.86 -18.40
N GLU A 535 20.14 6.02 -17.87
CA GLU A 535 20.07 4.57 -18.10
C GLU A 535 21.42 3.84 -18.00
N LEU A 536 22.28 4.29 -17.08
CA LEU A 536 23.66 3.80 -17.01
C LEU A 536 23.74 2.42 -16.38
N LEU A 537 22.75 2.05 -15.57
CA LEU A 537 22.67 0.72 -14.97
C LEU A 537 22.59 -0.35 -16.06
N PRO A 538 23.37 -1.44 -15.96
CA PRO A 538 23.06 -2.64 -16.72
C PRO A 538 21.67 -3.12 -16.30
N ARG A 539 20.92 -3.71 -17.23
CA ARG A 539 19.64 -4.40 -16.96
C ARG A 539 19.92 -5.90 -16.77
N PRO A 540 20.48 -6.38 -15.63
CA PRO A 540 20.66 -7.81 -15.44
C PRO A 540 19.28 -8.48 -15.47
N LEU A 541 19.17 -9.55 -16.25
CA LEU A 541 17.91 -10.24 -16.54
C LEU A 541 16.85 -9.37 -17.25
N GLY A 542 17.26 -8.29 -17.93
CA GLY A 542 16.37 -7.41 -18.68
C GLY A 542 15.42 -6.60 -17.80
N GLN A 543 15.81 -6.33 -16.54
CA GLN A 543 14.99 -5.59 -15.56
C GLN A 543 15.69 -4.31 -15.09
N ASP A 544 14.87 -3.30 -14.79
CA ASP A 544 15.31 -2.03 -14.22
C ASP A 544 15.26 -2.11 -12.69
N TRP A 545 16.44 -2.20 -12.08
CA TRP A 545 16.61 -2.28 -10.61
C TRP A 545 16.72 -0.89 -9.95
N SER A 546 16.68 0.16 -10.75
CA SER A 546 16.81 1.56 -10.30
C SER A 546 15.64 2.01 -9.45
N GLU A 547 14.43 1.51 -9.71
CA GLU A 547 13.22 1.90 -9.00
C GLU A 547 13.18 1.41 -7.56
N ILE A 548 13.83 0.28 -7.25
CA ILE A 548 13.88 -0.28 -5.89
C ILE A 548 14.46 0.70 -4.87
N TRP A 549 15.36 1.60 -5.28
CA TRP A 549 15.97 2.56 -4.35
C TRP A 549 15.24 3.90 -4.28
N LEU A 550 14.48 4.24 -5.34
CA LEU A 550 13.88 5.56 -5.52
C LEU A 550 12.41 5.64 -5.08
N GLN A 551 11.82 4.50 -4.71
CA GLN A 551 10.44 4.43 -4.23
C GLN A 551 10.23 5.14 -2.88
N LYS A 552 8.98 5.53 -2.62
CA LYS A 552 8.56 6.11 -1.34
C LYS A 552 8.24 4.98 -0.34
N PHE A 553 9.07 4.87 0.70
CA PHE A 553 8.98 3.80 1.72
C PHE A 553 8.35 4.24 3.05
N SER A 554 7.76 5.43 3.10
CA SER A 554 7.14 5.98 4.31
C SER A 554 5.69 6.39 4.09
N GLY A 555 4.84 6.03 5.04
CA GLY A 555 3.45 6.50 5.16
C GLY A 555 3.28 7.50 6.30
N THR A 556 2.03 7.86 6.60
CA THR A 556 1.67 8.75 7.72
C THR A 556 2.23 8.22 9.04
N VAL A 557 2.02 6.92 9.28
CA VAL A 557 2.65 6.18 10.37
C VAL A 557 3.57 5.14 9.75
N THR A 558 4.87 5.24 10.03
CA THR A 558 5.81 4.21 9.58
C THR A 558 6.39 3.45 10.77
N ILE A 559 6.21 2.14 10.77
CA ILE A 559 6.66 1.18 11.77
C ILE A 559 7.94 0.53 11.25
N TRP A 560 8.97 0.58 12.09
CA TRP A 560 10.31 0.10 11.76
C TRP A 560 10.77 -0.90 12.82
N PRO A 561 10.61 -2.19 12.58
CA PRO A 561 11.17 -3.24 13.42
C PRO A 561 12.70 -3.15 13.43
N LYS A 562 13.32 -3.31 14.61
CA LYS A 562 14.78 -3.24 14.73
C LYS A 562 15.41 -4.59 14.42
N SER A 563 16.02 -4.70 13.25
CA SER A 563 16.71 -5.93 12.85
C SER A 563 18.07 -6.10 13.53
N VAL A 564 18.50 -7.35 13.67
CA VAL A 564 19.80 -7.73 14.24
C VAL A 564 20.75 -8.11 13.09
N PRO A 565 22.08 -7.90 13.21
CA PRO A 565 23.03 -8.32 12.17
C PRO A 565 22.91 -9.79 11.74
N SER A 566 22.54 -10.69 12.68
CA SER A 566 22.27 -12.11 12.40
C SER A 566 21.18 -12.32 11.34
N ASP A 567 20.26 -11.37 11.19
CA ASP A 567 19.10 -11.50 10.29
C ASP A 567 19.50 -11.29 8.84
N PHE A 568 20.55 -10.48 8.60
CA PHE A 568 21.12 -10.32 7.26
C PHE A 568 21.80 -11.61 6.79
N TYR A 569 22.42 -12.37 7.70
CA TYR A 569 22.99 -13.68 7.38
C TYR A 569 21.90 -14.72 7.07
N HIS A 570 20.79 -14.71 7.82
CA HIS A 570 19.66 -15.62 7.66
C HIS A 570 18.54 -15.08 6.76
N ILE A 571 18.85 -14.16 5.85
CA ILE A 571 17.85 -13.49 4.99
C ILE A 571 17.11 -14.45 4.05
N LEU A 572 17.73 -15.57 3.72
CA LEU A 572 17.18 -16.63 2.84
C LEU A 572 17.25 -18.00 3.53
N SER A 573 16.87 -18.04 4.82
CA SER A 573 16.84 -19.24 5.64
C SER A 573 15.55 -19.30 6.45
N ASP A 574 15.02 -20.50 6.68
CA ASP A 574 13.79 -20.69 7.45
C ASP A 574 13.98 -20.32 8.93
N PRO A 575 12.95 -19.71 9.58
CA PRO A 575 13.03 -19.28 10.97
C PRO A 575 12.92 -20.47 11.94
N THR A 576 13.73 -20.44 13.00
CA THR A 576 13.48 -21.27 14.18
C THR A 576 12.34 -20.65 15.00
N PRO A 577 11.59 -21.44 15.80
CA PRO A 577 10.55 -20.91 16.67
C PRO A 577 11.05 -19.79 17.60
N GLU A 578 12.24 -19.91 18.16
CA GLU A 578 12.88 -18.87 18.97
C GLU A 578 13.18 -17.59 18.18
N ARG A 579 13.70 -17.74 16.94
CA ARG A 579 13.98 -16.59 16.07
C ARG A 579 12.69 -15.87 15.71
N LEU A 580 11.62 -16.63 15.40
CA LEU A 580 10.31 -16.07 15.12
C LEU A 580 9.72 -15.39 16.35
N ALA A 581 9.81 -15.99 17.54
CA ALA A 581 9.36 -15.39 18.80
C ALA A 581 9.99 -14.01 19.03
N ARG A 582 11.31 -13.91 18.84
CA ARG A 582 12.02 -12.63 18.92
C ARG A 582 11.54 -11.64 17.85
N MET A 583 11.33 -12.07 16.60
CA MET A 583 10.84 -11.20 15.53
C MET A 583 9.43 -10.68 15.80
N ILE A 584 8.54 -11.53 16.33
CA ILE A 584 7.20 -11.14 16.78
C ILE A 584 7.31 -10.11 17.90
N HIS A 585 8.10 -10.38 18.94
CA HIS A 585 8.29 -9.45 20.06
C HIS A 585 8.81 -8.08 19.62
N VAL A 586 9.82 -8.06 18.74
CA VAL A 586 10.38 -6.82 18.19
C VAL A 586 9.37 -6.07 17.31
N GLY A 587 8.57 -6.79 16.52
CA GLY A 587 7.47 -6.22 15.76
C GLY A 587 6.46 -5.53 16.66
N GLN A 588 6.02 -6.19 17.74
CA GLN A 588 5.10 -5.63 18.72
C GLN A 588 5.67 -4.38 19.39
N GLN A 589 6.91 -4.46 19.87
CA GLN A 589 7.63 -3.35 20.52
C GLN A 589 7.85 -2.12 19.62
N SER A 590 7.95 -2.32 18.31
CA SER A 590 8.02 -1.21 17.36
C SER A 590 6.65 -0.60 17.04
N THR A 591 5.56 -1.35 17.23
CA THR A 591 4.19 -0.89 17.01
C THR A 591 3.60 -0.18 18.23
N PHE A 592 3.88 -0.62 19.46
CA PHE A 592 3.30 -0.03 20.69
C PHE A 592 3.34 1.50 20.76
N PRO A 593 4.44 2.20 20.42
CA PRO A 593 4.46 3.67 20.46
C PRO A 593 3.54 4.35 19.45
N LYS A 594 3.10 3.62 18.42
CA LYS A 594 2.23 4.12 17.35
C LYS A 594 0.74 3.87 17.63
N ILE A 595 0.42 2.98 18.57
CA ILE A 595 -0.94 2.50 18.80
C ILE A 595 -1.88 3.65 19.15
N GLN A 596 -1.49 4.58 20.03
CA GLN A 596 -2.38 5.69 20.40
C GLN A 596 -2.74 6.57 19.20
N PHE A 597 -1.78 6.84 18.30
CA PHE A 597 -2.06 7.62 17.10
C PHE A 597 -3.04 6.90 16.16
N ILE A 598 -2.81 5.59 15.95
CA ILE A 598 -3.69 4.77 15.13
C ILE A 598 -5.07 4.66 15.77
N LYS A 599 -5.15 4.52 17.10
CA LYS A 599 -6.40 4.44 17.87
C LYS A 599 -7.22 5.72 17.71
N ASN A 600 -6.59 6.87 17.84
CA ASN A 600 -7.23 8.18 17.66
C ASN A 600 -7.88 8.32 16.28
N ARG A 601 -7.16 7.96 15.22
CA ARG A 601 -7.67 7.95 13.85
C ARG A 601 -8.83 6.96 13.66
N LEU A 602 -8.62 5.70 14.07
CA LEU A 602 -9.60 4.64 13.87
C LEU A 602 -10.85 4.80 14.73
N ASN A 603 -10.80 5.52 15.85
CA ASN A 603 -11.97 5.76 16.70
C ASN A 603 -13.04 6.54 15.93
N ILE A 604 -12.64 7.63 15.26
CA ILE A 604 -13.51 8.44 14.41
C ILE A 604 -13.96 7.65 13.18
N GLU A 605 -13.03 6.98 12.48
CA GLU A 605 -13.35 6.18 11.29
C GLU A 605 -14.40 5.10 11.59
N ARG A 606 -14.26 4.38 12.71
CA ARG A 606 -15.22 3.33 13.11
C ARG A 606 -16.57 3.90 13.50
N ALA A 607 -16.62 5.07 14.14
CA ALA A 607 -17.87 5.72 14.48
C ALA A 607 -18.66 6.08 13.21
N ILE A 608 -17.98 6.65 12.20
CA ILE A 608 -18.58 6.96 10.89
C ILE A 608 -19.05 5.69 10.18
N MET A 609 -18.19 4.66 10.13
CA MET A 609 -18.52 3.37 9.49
C MET A 609 -19.71 2.68 10.16
N ARG A 610 -19.81 2.75 11.49
CA ARG A 610 -20.95 2.25 12.25
C ARG A 610 -22.23 2.99 11.88
N GLY A 611 -22.15 4.32 11.75
CA GLY A 611 -23.26 5.15 11.27
C GLY A 611 -23.74 4.75 9.88
N LEU A 612 -22.83 4.53 8.95
CA LEU A 612 -23.15 4.04 7.60
C LEU A 612 -23.85 2.68 7.61
N GLN A 613 -23.37 1.74 8.42
CA GLN A 613 -23.94 0.39 8.50
C GLN A 613 -25.35 0.38 9.09
N GLN A 614 -25.61 1.20 10.12
CA GLN A 614 -26.91 1.26 10.79
C GLN A 614 -27.97 2.02 9.97
N CYS A 615 -27.56 3.06 9.24
CA CYS A 615 -28.47 3.89 8.45
C CYS A 615 -28.71 3.35 7.02
N SER A 616 -27.99 2.30 6.60
CA SER A 616 -28.17 1.70 5.26
C SER A 616 -29.54 1.01 5.11
N THR A 617 -30.25 1.33 4.04
CA THR A 617 -31.59 0.81 3.71
C THR A 617 -31.64 -0.69 3.41
N THR A 618 -30.50 -1.31 3.05
CA THR A 618 -30.43 -2.73 2.62
C THR A 618 -30.23 -3.72 3.78
N GLY A 619 -30.35 -3.30 5.04
CA GLY A 619 -30.31 -4.20 6.19
C GLY A 619 -28.99 -4.96 6.33
N GLY A 620 -27.93 -4.30 6.83
CA GLY A 620 -26.79 -4.91 7.53
C GLY A 620 -25.92 -5.99 6.84
N ARG A 621 -26.27 -6.50 5.64
CA ARG A 621 -25.56 -7.60 4.96
C ARG A 621 -24.61 -7.17 3.86
N SER A 622 -24.59 -5.90 3.48
CA SER A 622 -23.60 -5.37 2.53
C SER A 622 -22.40 -4.81 3.29
N LEU A 623 -21.45 -5.67 3.65
CA LEU A 623 -20.15 -5.25 4.13
C LEU A 623 -19.46 -4.41 3.04
N SER A 624 -18.96 -3.24 3.44
CA SER A 624 -18.40 -2.09 2.68
C SER A 624 -19.36 -1.03 2.11
N PRO A 625 -19.12 0.26 2.41
CA PRO A 625 -19.78 1.40 1.75
C PRO A 625 -19.50 1.52 0.25
N ILE A 626 -18.65 0.66 -0.31
CA ILE A 626 -18.28 0.64 -1.73
C ILE A 626 -19.38 0.00 -2.58
N LEU A 627 -20.16 -0.94 -2.05
CA LEU A 627 -21.29 -1.55 -2.76
C LEU A 627 -22.43 -0.55 -2.99
N SER A 628 -22.67 0.38 -2.06
CA SER A 628 -23.66 1.45 -2.24
C SER A 628 -23.31 2.40 -3.39
N ARG A 629 -22.02 2.63 -3.65
CA ARG A 629 -21.55 3.46 -4.78
C ARG A 629 -21.86 2.82 -6.14
N ARG A 630 -21.97 1.49 -6.21
CA ARG A 630 -22.34 0.76 -7.43
C ARG A 630 -23.84 0.54 -7.56
N LEU A 631 -24.54 0.29 -6.45
CA LEU A 631 -25.98 0.06 -6.46
C LEU A 631 -26.78 1.33 -6.83
N GLN A 632 -26.37 2.52 -6.36
CA GLN A 632 -27.00 3.78 -6.78
C GLN A 632 -26.75 4.10 -8.26
N ASN A 633 -25.57 3.80 -8.80
CA ASN A 633 -25.31 3.95 -10.24
C ASN A 633 -26.02 2.90 -11.11
N SER A 634 -26.46 1.78 -10.55
CA SER A 634 -27.27 0.78 -11.26
C SER A 634 -28.78 0.99 -11.12
N GLN A 635 -29.21 1.85 -10.19
CA GLN A 635 -30.63 2.18 -9.98
C GLN A 635 -31.05 3.46 -10.72
N LEU A 636 -30.10 4.20 -11.29
CA LEU A 636 -30.33 5.28 -12.25
C LEU A 636 -30.03 4.75 -13.66
N GLU A 637 -31.02 4.08 -14.26
CA GLU A 637 -31.13 3.64 -15.66
C GLU A 637 -30.12 2.59 -16.20
N PRO A 638 -30.65 1.61 -16.97
CA PRO A 638 -30.08 1.38 -18.28
C PRO A 638 -31.18 1.40 -19.35
N SER A 639 -31.66 2.59 -19.73
CA SER A 639 -32.09 2.79 -21.11
C SER A 639 -30.83 2.74 -21.98
N ASP A 640 -30.72 1.64 -22.71
CA ASP A 640 -29.58 1.15 -23.46
C ASP A 640 -29.18 2.08 -24.63
N ALA A 641 -28.45 3.17 -24.35
CA ALA A 641 -28.03 4.16 -25.34
C ALA A 641 -26.95 3.65 -26.32
N LEU A 642 -26.37 2.48 -26.06
CA LEU A 642 -25.41 1.81 -26.94
C LEU A 642 -26.10 0.81 -27.87
N SER A 643 -27.14 0.11 -27.40
CA SER A 643 -27.99 -0.76 -28.24
C SER A 643 -28.84 0.06 -29.23
N GLN A 644 -29.39 1.21 -28.82
CA GLN A 644 -30.14 2.09 -29.74
C GLN A 644 -29.27 2.73 -30.84
N ARG A 645 -27.96 2.89 -30.64
CA ARG A 645 -27.03 3.39 -31.67
C ARG A 645 -26.55 2.30 -32.63
N LEU A 646 -26.57 1.04 -32.21
CA LEU A 646 -26.23 -0.09 -33.08
C LEU A 646 -27.40 -0.46 -34.00
N ASP A 647 -28.65 -0.34 -33.53
CA ASP A 647 -29.83 -0.66 -34.33
C ASP A 647 -30.16 0.39 -35.41
N ALA A 648 -29.69 1.64 -35.27
CA ALA A 648 -29.87 2.70 -36.28
C ALA A 648 -28.87 2.62 -37.47
N SER A 649 -27.95 1.64 -37.46
CA SER A 649 -26.89 1.50 -38.48
C SER A 649 -27.07 0.32 -39.43
N PHE A 650 -28.20 -0.38 -39.34
CA PHE A 650 -28.60 -1.39 -40.32
C PHE A 650 -29.73 -0.85 -41.20
N PRO A 651 -29.56 -0.77 -42.54
CA PRO A 651 -30.70 -0.51 -43.40
C PRO A 651 -31.67 -1.71 -43.32
N GLU A 652 -32.91 -1.42 -42.95
CA GLU A 652 -34.04 -2.35 -42.96
C GLU A 652 -34.14 -3.07 -44.30
N ARG A 653 -34.18 -4.41 -44.26
CA ARG A 653 -34.68 -5.22 -45.36
C ARG A 653 -36.19 -5.01 -45.47
N HIS A 654 -36.62 -4.31 -46.50
CA HIS A 654 -37.99 -4.41 -47.00
C HIS A 654 -38.01 -5.12 -48.36
N ASP A 655 -39.11 -5.84 -48.54
CA ASP A 655 -39.40 -6.86 -49.53
C ASP A 655 -39.31 -6.44 -51.01
N LYS A 656 -39.20 -7.49 -51.83
CA LYS A 656 -39.19 -7.51 -53.29
C LYS A 656 -40.39 -6.78 -53.91
N ASP A 657 -40.13 -6.01 -54.96
CA ASP A 657 -40.95 -6.01 -56.18
C ASP A 657 -40.19 -5.50 -57.41
N ASP A 658 -40.72 -5.88 -58.57
CA ASP A 658 -40.12 -6.03 -59.90
C ASP A 658 -39.74 -4.75 -60.69
N SER A 659 -38.90 -5.00 -61.73
CA SER A 659 -38.88 -4.38 -63.08
C SER A 659 -37.91 -3.22 -63.45
N ARG A 660 -36.88 -3.60 -64.24
CA ARG A 660 -36.59 -3.29 -65.67
C ARG A 660 -36.29 -1.84 -66.18
N TYR A 661 -35.31 -1.79 -67.12
CA TYR A 661 -34.82 -0.70 -68.03
C TYR A 661 -33.73 0.23 -67.43
N GLY A 662 -32.52 0.41 -67.99
CA GLY A 662 -32.08 0.62 -69.39
C GLY A 662 -31.92 2.14 -69.60
N GLU A 663 -30.74 2.76 -69.62
CA GLU A 663 -29.86 3.11 -70.78
C GLU A 663 -28.91 4.22 -70.24
N SER A 664 -27.58 4.16 -70.42
CA SER A 664 -26.74 4.67 -71.54
C SER A 664 -25.90 5.90 -71.17
N ASP A 665 -24.67 5.87 -71.68
CA ASP A 665 -23.75 6.98 -72.01
C ASP A 665 -23.00 7.73 -70.90
N SER A 666 -21.76 8.21 -71.08
CA SER A 666 -20.54 7.94 -71.87
C SER A 666 -19.75 9.26 -71.88
N MET A 667 -18.40 9.15 -71.86
CA MET A 667 -17.39 10.20 -72.07
C MET A 667 -17.38 11.45 -71.14
N SER A 668 -16.41 11.64 -70.24
CA SER A 668 -14.97 11.94 -70.41
C SER A 668 -14.62 13.42 -70.61
N GLN A 669 -13.61 13.86 -69.83
CA GLN A 669 -12.68 15.01 -69.95
C GLN A 669 -12.87 16.08 -68.87
N SER A 670 -11.84 16.72 -68.33
CA SER A 670 -10.43 16.41 -68.07
C SER A 670 -9.87 17.58 -67.23
N THR A 671 -8.90 17.30 -66.35
CA THR A 671 -7.92 18.24 -65.73
C THR A 671 -8.48 19.34 -64.81
N THR A 672 -8.00 19.54 -63.59
CA THR A 672 -6.65 20.03 -63.27
C THR A 672 -6.41 19.95 -61.74
N SER A 673 -5.16 19.74 -61.36
CA SER A 673 -4.64 19.65 -60.01
C SER A 673 -4.59 21.00 -59.27
N SER A 674 -4.79 21.01 -57.95
CA SER A 674 -4.28 22.06 -57.07
C SER A 674 -3.80 21.48 -55.74
N ARG A 675 -2.52 21.75 -55.44
CA ARG A 675 -1.80 21.44 -54.20
C ARG A 675 -1.65 22.76 -53.43
N PRO A 676 -1.92 22.84 -52.12
CA PRO A 676 -1.56 24.03 -51.34
C PRO A 676 -0.13 23.96 -50.76
N GLN A 677 0.49 25.13 -50.71
CA GLN A 677 1.87 25.43 -50.34
C GLN A 677 2.09 25.58 -48.83
N THR A 678 3.33 25.35 -48.40
CA THR A 678 3.88 25.61 -47.04
C THR A 678 4.24 27.09 -46.84
N PRO A 679 4.05 27.68 -45.63
CA PRO A 679 4.56 29.02 -45.33
C PRO A 679 5.94 29.05 -44.65
N ASN A 680 6.67 30.13 -44.93
CA ASN A 680 8.05 30.43 -44.55
C ASN A 680 8.22 30.97 -43.11
N SER A 681 9.30 30.51 -42.46
CA SER A 681 10.27 31.19 -41.57
C SER A 681 9.92 32.59 -41.00
N ARG A 682 9.79 32.67 -39.67
CA ARG A 682 10.14 33.85 -38.85
C ARG A 682 11.09 33.45 -37.71
N ARG A 683 12.19 34.21 -37.56
CA ARG A 683 13.22 34.07 -36.52
C ARG A 683 12.62 34.35 -35.13
N GLY A 684 12.56 33.33 -34.26
CA GLY A 684 12.32 33.48 -32.83
C GLY A 684 13.61 33.86 -32.09
N SER A 685 13.49 34.69 -31.06
CA SER A 685 14.60 35.13 -30.21
C SER A 685 15.14 33.97 -29.38
N LEU A 686 16.47 33.88 -29.22
CA LEU A 686 17.14 32.86 -28.40
C LEU A 686 16.67 32.87 -26.94
N MET A 687 16.22 34.02 -26.42
CA MET A 687 15.59 34.14 -25.10
C MET A 687 14.21 33.47 -25.02
N GLU A 688 13.47 33.42 -26.11
CA GLU A 688 12.12 32.84 -26.17
C GLU A 688 12.20 31.32 -26.25
N GLU A 689 13.19 30.79 -26.97
CA GLU A 689 13.54 29.36 -26.96
C GLU A 689 14.08 28.93 -25.59
N VAL A 690 14.94 29.74 -24.94
CA VAL A 690 15.41 29.47 -23.56
C VAL A 690 14.27 29.55 -22.54
N ARG A 691 13.29 30.44 -22.72
CA ARG A 691 12.10 30.52 -21.86
C ARG A 691 11.17 29.32 -22.06
N ARG A 692 11.03 28.86 -23.30
CA ARG A 692 10.25 27.67 -23.65
C ARG A 692 10.92 26.38 -23.18
N GLN A 693 12.25 26.29 -23.28
CA GLN A 693 13.01 25.15 -22.77
C GLN A 693 13.12 25.15 -21.25
N SER A 694 13.22 26.32 -20.60
CA SER A 694 13.17 26.40 -19.14
C SER A 694 11.79 26.05 -18.57
N ALA A 695 10.69 26.35 -19.27
CA ALA A 695 9.36 25.86 -18.87
C ALA A 695 9.29 24.32 -18.85
N VAL A 696 9.99 23.63 -19.77
CA VAL A 696 10.10 22.16 -19.79
C VAL A 696 10.99 21.63 -18.66
N PHE A 697 11.91 22.44 -18.12
CA PHE A 697 12.74 22.06 -16.96
C PHE A 697 12.03 22.24 -15.60
N PHE A 698 10.94 22.99 -15.54
CA PHE A 698 10.22 23.31 -14.29
C PHE A 698 8.81 22.69 -14.20
N ASP A 699 8.27 22.11 -15.27
CA ASP A 699 6.99 21.35 -15.26
C ASP A 699 7.14 19.88 -14.81
N ASP A 700 7.91 19.66 -13.74
CA ASP A 700 7.78 18.48 -12.87
C ASP A 700 7.00 18.90 -11.61
N ALA A 701 5.85 19.54 -11.82
CA ALA A 701 4.86 19.78 -10.77
C ALA A 701 4.18 18.45 -10.44
N ASP A 702 4.80 17.65 -9.55
CA ASP A 702 4.11 16.69 -8.64
C ASP A 702 5.08 15.82 -7.78
N LEU A 703 6.23 16.34 -7.35
CA LEU A 703 7.20 15.52 -6.60
C LEU A 703 7.75 16.10 -5.29
N TYR A 704 7.27 17.27 -4.85
CA TYR A 704 7.55 17.81 -3.51
C TYR A 704 6.24 18.15 -2.79
N GLY A 705 5.64 17.16 -2.15
CA GLY A 705 4.62 17.37 -1.11
C GLY A 705 5.29 17.66 0.23
N ASP A 706 5.92 18.82 0.33
CA ASP A 706 6.16 19.54 1.58
C ASP A 706 5.67 20.96 1.28
N ASP A 707 4.35 21.18 1.39
CA ASP A 707 3.84 22.53 1.67
C ASP A 707 2.54 22.44 2.46
N TYR A 708 2.57 23.17 3.57
CA TYR A 708 1.42 23.52 4.38
C TYR A 708 0.67 24.67 3.72
N SER A 709 -0.66 24.51 3.65
CA SER A 709 -1.68 25.56 3.74
C SER A 709 -1.81 26.65 2.67
N VAL A 710 -3.08 27.04 2.49
CA VAL A 710 -3.63 28.25 1.88
C VAL A 710 -3.86 28.16 0.37
N VAL A 711 -5.13 28.11 -0.06
CA VAL A 711 -5.83 29.25 -0.69
C VAL A 711 -7.36 28.97 -0.65
N THR A 712 -8.07 29.91 -0.01
CA THR A 712 -9.50 30.31 -0.04
C THR A 712 -10.61 29.27 -0.07
#